data_AF-A0A812LRS7-F1
#
_entry.id   AF-A0A812LRS7-F1
#
_cell.length_a   1.000
_cell.length_b   1.000
_cell.length_c   1.000
_cell.angle_alpha   90.00
_cell.angle_beta   90.00
_cell.angle_gamma   90.00
#
_symmetry.space_group_name_H-M   'P 1'
#
loop_
_entity.id
_entity.type
_entity.pdbx_description
1 polymer ?
#
loop_
_entity_poly.entity_id
_entity_poly.type
_entity_poly.pdbx_seq_one_letter_code
_entity_poly.pdbx_strand_id
1 'polypeptide(L)'
;MPRQRRTGRGLISLDGWYFVSEAKEVNEAADKAYDQIEINRMRACAVEVDGKTLHFCLEPKEVANRGEVEDCAANLSGMCRACTERISRFAQLIGEDGTYVAFNQEVSEKNVDAIRANRDQQERSPEVSAYNFVVVDREFAARYPTHQGGFQHVHFTFEDLTPPDVAAKIKQLSNYMNGSFDNRFQKLIDDPASLRIIQEEIPNLVRPDHWKSVTSWAVNFVAKAEGRAWSELPMHKKFEIMSFAMLTGRSHGAIHTDMQQAGNLVDFITDAHSRPALRALMDDRSNPETYQVSRVAGILRDKAVTSLCTVTLTWGGEGQPNKSDLDLHTKVDGVELYFSRKVVGKCQLDFDANAGTVEPFPAENISLNQQGTFIIRVNNYCNRDSASVPFQVTVKKPGSSQVYTDVWPKERAKGNFMEVCKVTVTPEDLVEEPVELSAAEQKKLAAKEEEWMRMVGEPRSTVATDADIADTEGLEMVLVKSTAFSPSSRGSAQAAFASMLTAPPARPAGKASLATRCKLDSLLGLIEHVSETPCSLLVDPRNFVPGYVTHLQTETDVLFENFAVNVYHRKNELPQAPRSDEQSTVRFDPSWGVSSMAAVHGFIKLKNHWFMVLKGAHLPKDPSWPRGGGMYPTNLKPEAHHHRSKWVSFHALVLPEEPATGVPLIGSALVGFPSFRFTLDGKEISVSAE
;
A
#
# COMPACT_ATOMS: atom_id res chain seq x y z
N MET A 1 -53.56 20.29 68.47
CA MET A 1 -53.47 21.70 68.01
C MET A 1 -52.38 22.42 68.81
N PRO A 2 -51.65 23.40 68.26
CA PRO A 2 -50.47 23.17 67.40
C PRO A 2 -49.21 23.96 67.85
N ARG A 3 -48.09 23.56 67.24
CA ARG A 3 -46.93 24.33 66.71
C ARG A 3 -46.64 25.76 67.18
N GLN A 4 -45.33 26.05 67.17
CA GLN A 4 -44.59 27.24 66.66
C GLN A 4 -43.58 27.72 67.71
N ARG A 5 -42.36 28.19 67.42
CA ARG A 5 -41.67 28.66 66.21
C ARG A 5 -40.23 29.05 66.62
N ARG A 6 -39.30 29.02 65.65
CA ARG A 6 -38.18 30.00 65.44
C ARG A 6 -37.07 30.02 66.51
N THR A 7 -35.80 30.34 66.25
CA THR A 7 -35.03 30.84 65.10
C THR A 7 -33.55 30.95 65.50
N GLY A 8 -32.67 30.88 64.52
CA GLY A 8 -31.35 31.55 64.50
C GLY A 8 -30.63 31.17 63.21
N ARG A 9 -30.84 31.83 62.06
CA ARG A 9 -30.38 33.16 61.59
C ARG A 9 -28.87 33.39 61.71
N GLY A 10 -28.23 33.44 60.54
CA GLY A 10 -27.14 34.35 60.16
C GLY A 10 -27.30 34.71 58.68
N LEU A 11 -27.47 36.00 58.38
CA LEU A 11 -27.73 36.63 57.06
C LEU A 11 -26.45 36.69 56.18
N ILE A 12 -26.53 36.85 54.84
CA ILE A 12 -26.59 38.13 54.09
C ILE A 12 -27.08 37.88 52.64
N SER A 13 -27.87 38.81 52.09
CA SER A 13 -28.46 38.82 50.74
C SER A 13 -27.67 39.67 49.74
N LEU A 14 -27.86 39.45 48.43
CA LEU A 14 -28.12 40.49 47.41
C LEU A 14 -28.59 39.85 46.06
N ASP A 15 -29.74 40.34 45.58
CA ASP A 15 -30.22 40.46 44.19
C ASP A 15 -30.64 39.24 43.34
N GLY A 16 -31.81 38.67 43.67
CA GLY A 16 -33.03 38.83 42.87
C GLY A 16 -33.20 38.12 41.51
N TRP A 17 -33.94 36.99 41.50
CA TRP A 17 -35.02 36.64 40.55
C TRP A 17 -36.03 35.71 41.26
N TYR A 18 -37.33 35.90 41.06
CA TYR A 18 -38.39 34.98 41.48
C TYR A 18 -38.85 34.14 40.28
N PHE A 19 -39.00 32.83 40.46
CA PHE A 19 -39.78 32.00 39.54
C PHE A 19 -41.26 32.02 39.97
N VAL A 20 -42.13 32.42 39.04
CA VAL A 20 -43.56 32.10 39.10
C VAL A 20 -43.71 30.69 38.52
N SER A 21 -44.01 29.71 39.36
CA SER A 21 -44.47 28.39 38.91
C SER A 21 -45.99 28.35 38.95
N GLU A 22 -46.63 28.17 37.80
CA GLU A 22 -47.92 27.48 37.78
C GLU A 22 -47.68 25.97 37.61
N ALA A 23 -48.26 25.24 38.56
CA ALA A 23 -48.14 23.83 38.91
C ALA A 23 -48.13 22.80 37.76
N LYS A 24 -47.37 21.70 37.93
CA LYS A 24 -47.82 20.53 38.72
C LYS A 24 -46.67 19.58 39.10
N GLU A 25 -46.65 19.30 40.41
CA GLU A 25 -46.03 18.19 41.15
C GLU A 25 -44.90 17.41 40.46
N VAL A 26 -43.67 17.74 40.82
CA VAL A 26 -42.53 16.83 40.70
C VAL A 26 -42.00 16.53 42.11
N ASN A 27 -41.70 15.25 42.29
CA ASN A 27 -41.48 14.51 43.52
C ASN A 27 -40.20 14.97 44.25
N GLU A 28 -40.26 15.15 45.58
CA GLU A 28 -39.15 15.53 46.49
C GLU A 28 -37.92 14.57 46.42
N ALA A 29 -38.07 13.42 45.75
CA ALA A 29 -36.98 12.49 45.42
C ALA A 29 -36.10 12.97 44.25
N ALA A 30 -36.62 13.80 43.35
CA ALA A 30 -35.90 14.34 42.20
C ALA A 30 -34.89 15.43 42.63
N ASP A 31 -35.27 16.32 43.55
CA ASP A 31 -34.39 17.38 44.04
C ASP A 31 -33.16 16.84 44.77
N LYS A 32 -33.31 15.72 45.51
CA LYS A 32 -32.18 15.02 46.14
C LYS A 32 -31.29 14.22 45.18
N ALA A 33 -31.83 13.84 44.02
CA ALA A 33 -31.04 13.22 42.94
C ALA A 33 -30.29 14.29 42.15
N TYR A 34 -30.89 15.48 41.98
CA TYR A 34 -30.30 16.63 41.30
C TYR A 34 -29.07 17.20 42.01
N ASP A 35 -29.05 17.21 43.35
CA ASP A 35 -27.87 17.59 44.14
C ASP A 35 -26.67 16.62 43.97
N GLN A 36 -26.86 15.45 43.34
CA GLN A 36 -25.77 14.52 42.99
C GLN A 36 -25.30 14.66 41.52
N ILE A 37 -25.91 15.54 40.72
CA ILE A 37 -25.57 15.76 39.31
C ILE A 37 -24.65 16.99 39.19
N GLU A 38 -23.43 16.87 39.71
CA GLU A 38 -22.39 17.91 39.51
C GLU A 38 -21.14 17.39 38.79
N ILE A 39 -21.11 16.14 38.27
CA ILE A 39 -19.80 15.50 37.98
C ILE A 39 -19.54 14.99 36.55
N ASN A 40 -20.46 14.97 35.57
CA ASN A 40 -20.10 14.42 34.25
C ASN A 40 -20.43 15.32 33.05
N ARG A 41 -19.51 16.25 32.74
CA ARG A 41 -19.45 16.94 31.45
C ARG A 41 -19.00 15.96 30.36
N MET A 42 -19.78 15.84 29.30
CA MET A 42 -19.39 15.11 28.09
C MET A 42 -18.29 15.87 27.35
N ARG A 43 -17.23 15.17 26.94
CA ARG A 43 -16.20 15.74 26.08
C ARG A 43 -16.11 14.92 24.80
N ALA A 44 -16.27 15.61 23.67
CA ALA A 44 -15.66 15.20 22.40
C ALA A 44 -14.22 14.73 22.67
N CYS A 45 -13.73 13.77 21.90
CA CYS A 45 -12.35 13.32 22.08
C CYS A 45 -11.44 14.54 21.93
N ALA A 46 -10.60 14.75 22.94
CA ALA A 46 -9.73 15.91 23.00
C ALA A 46 -8.29 15.42 23.07
N VAL A 47 -7.47 15.90 22.14
CA VAL A 47 -6.03 15.65 22.13
C VAL A 47 -5.34 16.98 22.39
N GLU A 48 -4.61 17.05 23.50
CA GLU A 48 -3.83 18.23 23.85
C GLU A 48 -2.34 18.00 23.54
N VAL A 49 -1.76 18.92 22.78
CA VAL A 49 -0.35 18.93 22.38
C VAL A 49 0.17 20.35 22.46
N ASP A 50 1.23 20.57 23.23
CA ASP A 50 1.91 21.87 23.36
C ASP A 50 0.97 23.05 23.66
N GLY A 51 -0.03 22.84 24.54
CA GLY A 51 -1.03 23.84 24.91
C GLY A 51 -2.09 24.13 23.83
N LYS A 52 -2.15 23.30 22.78
CA LYS A 52 -3.20 23.34 21.76
C LYS A 52 -4.10 22.10 21.89
N THR A 53 -5.40 22.34 21.91
CA THR A 53 -6.40 21.26 22.04
C THR A 53 -7.11 21.03 20.72
N LEU A 54 -7.04 19.80 20.21
CA LEU A 54 -7.85 19.31 19.09
C LEU A 54 -9.08 18.59 19.64
N HIS A 55 -10.26 19.10 19.33
CA HIS A 55 -11.53 18.45 19.61
C HIS A 55 -12.04 17.75 18.34
N PHE A 56 -12.41 16.47 18.45
CA PHE A 56 -12.94 15.70 17.33
C PHE A 56 -14.04 14.71 17.74
N CYS A 57 -14.81 14.27 16.75
CA CYS A 57 -15.77 13.17 16.83
C CYS A 57 -15.58 12.19 15.68
N LEU A 58 -16.20 11.01 15.80
CA LEU A 58 -16.11 9.93 14.82
C LEU A 58 -17.51 9.66 14.25
N GLU A 59 -17.62 9.61 12.93
CA GLU A 59 -18.86 9.38 12.19
C GLU A 59 -18.74 8.06 11.38
N PRO A 60 -19.63 7.06 11.53
CA PRO A 60 -19.60 5.86 10.69
C PRO A 60 -19.79 6.19 9.21
N LYS A 61 -19.06 5.52 8.31
CA LYS A 61 -19.21 5.68 6.85
C LYS A 61 -20.51 5.09 6.33
N GLU A 62 -20.98 4.00 6.95
CA GLU A 62 -22.29 3.42 6.66
C GLU A 62 -23.32 3.98 7.65
N VAL A 63 -24.38 4.57 7.11
CA VAL A 63 -25.44 5.16 7.92
C VAL A 63 -26.21 4.02 8.57
N ALA A 64 -26.17 3.92 9.90
CA ALA A 64 -27.08 3.07 10.68
C ALA A 64 -28.51 3.23 10.14
N ASN A 65 -29.28 2.13 10.03
CA ASN A 65 -30.58 2.10 9.35
C ASN A 65 -31.43 3.31 9.72
N ARG A 66 -31.48 4.29 8.80
CA ARG A 66 -31.97 5.64 9.09
C ARG A 66 -33.40 5.61 9.63
N GLY A 67 -34.21 4.64 9.18
CA GLY A 67 -35.56 4.42 9.67
C GLY A 67 -35.62 4.02 11.15
N GLU A 68 -34.78 3.09 11.61
CA GLU A 68 -34.77 2.63 13.01
C GLU A 68 -34.30 3.74 13.97
N VAL A 69 -33.33 4.54 13.52
CA VAL A 69 -32.84 5.70 14.26
C VAL A 69 -33.91 6.80 14.34
N GLU A 70 -34.59 7.08 13.21
CA GLU A 70 -35.68 8.06 13.15
C GLU A 70 -36.89 7.60 13.99
N ASP A 71 -37.21 6.31 13.99
CA ASP A 71 -38.29 5.72 14.78
C ASP A 71 -37.98 5.76 16.29
N CYS A 72 -36.76 5.40 16.69
CA CYS A 72 -36.31 5.61 18.07
C CYS A 72 -36.40 7.09 18.44
N ALA A 73 -35.83 7.98 17.63
CA ALA A 73 -35.85 9.42 17.87
C ALA A 73 -37.26 10.02 17.99
N ALA A 74 -38.21 9.55 17.16
CA ALA A 74 -39.60 9.91 17.24
C ALA A 74 -40.24 9.47 18.56
N ASN A 75 -39.92 8.26 19.03
CA ASN A 75 -40.39 7.76 20.34
C ASN A 75 -39.77 8.53 21.52
N LEU A 76 -38.51 8.97 21.41
CA LEU A 76 -37.80 9.73 22.45
C LEU A 76 -38.32 11.16 22.60
N SER A 77 -38.72 11.78 21.50
CA SER A 77 -39.03 13.21 21.46
C SER A 77 -40.54 13.52 21.49
N GLY A 78 -41.38 12.52 21.74
CA GLY A 78 -42.82 12.65 21.62
C GLY A 78 -43.27 13.02 20.20
N MET A 79 -42.55 12.50 19.19
CA MET A 79 -42.73 12.78 17.76
C MET A 79 -42.49 14.24 17.35
N CYS A 80 -41.68 14.98 18.11
CA CYS A 80 -41.26 16.31 17.70
C CYS A 80 -40.34 16.21 16.46
N ARG A 81 -40.83 16.65 15.30
CA ARG A 81 -40.11 16.61 14.02
C ARG A 81 -38.70 17.22 14.09
N ALA A 82 -38.53 18.32 14.83
CA ALA A 82 -37.23 18.97 15.00
C ALA A 82 -36.26 18.12 15.84
N CYS A 83 -36.74 17.45 16.90
CA CYS A 83 -35.94 16.52 17.68
C CYS A 83 -35.62 15.24 16.90
N THR A 84 -36.58 14.69 16.14
CA THR A 84 -36.38 13.52 15.28
C THR A 84 -35.29 13.76 14.23
N GLU A 85 -35.37 14.89 13.51
CA GLU A 85 -34.37 15.28 12.50
C GLU A 85 -32.98 15.53 13.12
N ARG A 86 -32.93 16.07 14.35
CA ARG A 86 -31.68 16.33 15.05
C ARG A 86 -31.06 15.05 15.59
N ILE A 87 -31.83 14.20 16.28
CA ILE A 87 -31.37 12.92 16.84
C ILE A 87 -30.88 11.99 15.74
N SER A 88 -31.49 11.98 14.54
CA SER A 88 -30.99 11.14 13.44
C SER A 88 -29.60 11.57 12.94
N ARG A 89 -29.32 12.88 12.90
CA ARG A 89 -27.98 13.41 12.64
C ARG A 89 -27.01 13.19 13.80
N PHE A 90 -27.51 13.15 15.03
CA PHE A 90 -26.70 12.92 16.23
C PHE A 90 -26.28 11.46 16.37
N ALA A 91 -27.17 10.52 16.06
CA ALA A 91 -26.87 9.10 16.05
C ALA A 91 -25.76 8.76 15.03
N GLN A 92 -25.60 9.57 13.98
CA GLN A 92 -24.50 9.43 13.01
C GLN A 92 -23.16 9.94 13.56
N LEU A 93 -23.14 10.80 14.58
CA LEU A 93 -21.91 11.26 15.23
C LEU A 93 -21.48 10.36 16.39
N ILE A 94 -22.06 9.15 16.45
CA ILE A 94 -21.80 8.12 17.45
C ILE A 94 -21.22 6.92 16.71
N GLY A 95 -19.92 6.70 16.90
CA GLY A 95 -19.30 5.43 16.56
C GLY A 95 -19.47 4.40 17.67
N GLU A 96 -19.25 3.12 17.33
CA GLU A 96 -19.46 1.95 18.21
C GLU A 96 -18.74 2.09 19.57
N ASP A 97 -17.59 2.79 19.61
CA ASP A 97 -16.76 3.00 20.82
C ASP A 97 -16.36 4.48 21.10
N GLY A 98 -17.08 5.46 20.55
CA GLY A 98 -16.79 6.90 20.78
C GLY A 98 -17.35 7.42 22.12
N THR A 99 -16.69 8.42 22.74
CA THR A 99 -17.28 9.13 23.89
C THR A 99 -18.57 9.86 23.49
N TYR A 100 -19.58 9.73 24.33
CA TYR A 100 -21.00 10.01 24.07
C TYR A 100 -21.35 11.48 23.70
N VAL A 101 -22.49 11.62 23.01
CA VAL A 101 -23.15 12.88 22.64
C VAL A 101 -23.73 13.60 23.87
N ALA A 102 -23.29 14.84 24.07
CA ALA A 102 -23.71 15.77 25.11
C ALA A 102 -25.23 16.04 25.10
N PHE A 103 -25.88 15.85 26.25
CA PHE A 103 -27.18 16.43 26.58
C PHE A 103 -26.98 17.40 27.72
N ASN A 104 -27.50 18.63 27.58
CA ASN A 104 -27.56 19.62 28.67
C ASN A 104 -28.93 19.60 29.40
N GLN A 105 -29.76 18.58 29.13
CA GLN A 105 -31.05 18.36 29.81
C GLN A 105 -31.22 16.86 30.08
N GLU A 106 -31.90 16.51 31.17
CA GLU A 106 -32.17 15.12 31.55
C GLU A 106 -32.86 14.36 30.40
N VAL A 107 -32.17 13.35 29.86
CA VAL A 107 -32.79 12.35 29.00
C VAL A 107 -33.03 11.13 29.85
N SER A 108 -34.29 10.67 29.95
CA SER A 108 -34.67 9.54 30.78
C SER A 108 -33.81 8.29 30.49
N GLU A 109 -33.21 7.69 31.51
CA GLU A 109 -32.23 6.58 31.42
C GLU A 109 -32.67 5.41 30.52
N LYS A 110 -33.93 4.96 30.63
CA LYS A 110 -34.46 3.77 29.93
C LYS A 110 -34.25 3.75 28.41
N ASN A 111 -34.21 4.94 27.83
CA ASN A 111 -34.19 5.14 26.39
C ASN A 111 -32.75 5.23 25.84
N VAL A 112 -31.85 5.81 26.62
CA VAL A 112 -30.40 5.76 26.36
C VAL A 112 -29.89 4.34 26.53
N ASP A 113 -30.43 3.59 27.50
CA ASP A 113 -30.10 2.18 27.72
C ASP A 113 -30.61 1.25 26.61
N ALA A 114 -31.73 1.57 25.97
CA ALA A 114 -32.21 0.83 24.79
C ALA A 114 -31.31 1.04 23.56
N ILE A 115 -30.78 2.26 23.37
CA ILE A 115 -29.78 2.56 22.33
C ILE A 115 -28.47 1.80 22.62
N ARG A 116 -28.03 1.76 23.89
CA ARG A 116 -26.85 0.97 24.33
C ARG A 116 -27.04 -0.53 24.12
N ALA A 117 -28.21 -1.08 24.43
CA ALA A 117 -28.49 -2.51 24.34
C ALA A 117 -28.64 -3.03 22.89
N ASN A 118 -29.22 -2.24 21.97
CA ASN A 118 -29.27 -2.59 20.56
C ASN A 118 -27.87 -2.58 19.90
N ARG A 119 -26.96 -1.74 20.39
CA ARG A 119 -25.56 -1.70 19.95
C ARG A 119 -24.78 -2.92 20.43
N ASP A 120 -24.90 -3.29 21.71
CA ASP A 120 -24.13 -4.41 22.31
C ASP A 120 -24.51 -5.79 21.72
N GLN A 121 -25.53 -5.85 20.86
CA GLN A 121 -25.95 -7.04 20.11
C GLN A 121 -25.28 -7.19 18.73
N GLN A 122 -24.51 -6.21 18.24
CA GLN A 122 -23.69 -6.37 17.03
C GLN A 122 -22.26 -6.82 17.42
N GLU A 123 -21.89 -8.04 17.06
CA GLU A 123 -20.59 -8.63 17.39
C GLU A 123 -19.43 -7.98 16.61
N ARG A 124 -18.40 -7.55 17.36
CA ARG A 124 -16.97 -7.45 16.99
C ARG A 124 -16.55 -6.41 15.92
N SER A 125 -16.01 -5.31 16.45
CA SER A 125 -14.84 -4.51 16.02
C SER A 125 -14.77 -4.11 14.54
N PRO A 126 -15.39 -2.97 14.16
CA PRO A 126 -15.15 -2.34 12.87
C PRO A 126 -13.68 -1.95 12.69
N GLU A 127 -13.14 -2.09 11.49
CA GLU A 127 -11.84 -1.54 11.11
C GLU A 127 -11.85 0.01 11.22
N VAL A 128 -10.68 0.63 11.46
CA VAL A 128 -10.53 2.12 11.48
C VAL A 128 -11.08 2.74 10.19
N SER A 129 -10.97 2.01 9.08
CA SER A 129 -11.47 2.36 7.76
C SER A 129 -12.99 2.59 7.69
N ALA A 130 -13.77 2.13 8.67
CA ALA A 130 -15.22 2.27 8.72
C ALA A 130 -15.71 3.64 9.24
N TYR A 131 -14.81 4.50 9.71
CA TYR A 131 -15.14 5.79 10.29
C TYR A 131 -14.57 6.98 9.52
N ASN A 132 -15.28 8.10 9.61
CA ASN A 132 -14.84 9.43 9.23
C ASN A 132 -14.42 10.19 10.48
N PHE A 133 -13.22 10.76 10.45
CA PHE A 133 -12.73 11.67 11.47
C PHE A 133 -13.28 13.08 11.24
N VAL A 134 -14.00 13.64 12.22
CA VAL A 134 -14.66 14.94 12.11
C VAL A 134 -14.10 15.91 13.15
N VAL A 135 -13.52 17.02 12.70
CA VAL A 135 -12.99 18.07 13.59
C VAL A 135 -14.14 18.93 14.14
N VAL A 136 -14.16 19.14 15.45
CA VAL A 136 -15.10 20.04 16.13
C VAL A 136 -14.52 21.46 16.12
N ASP A 137 -14.83 22.20 15.05
CA ASP A 137 -14.43 23.59 14.85
C ASP A 137 -15.64 24.51 14.54
N ARG A 138 -15.39 25.74 14.09
CA ARG A 138 -16.44 26.71 13.78
C ARG A 138 -17.38 26.25 12.65
N GLU A 139 -16.86 25.51 11.67
CA GLU A 139 -17.66 24.98 10.56
C GLU A 139 -18.60 23.88 11.07
N PHE A 140 -18.07 23.00 11.93
CA PHE A 140 -18.88 22.01 12.62
C PHE A 140 -19.99 22.66 13.46
N ALA A 141 -19.64 23.66 14.28
CA ALA A 141 -20.61 24.38 15.11
C ALA A 141 -21.70 25.11 14.29
N ALA A 142 -21.36 25.61 13.09
CA ALA A 142 -22.33 26.22 12.17
C ALA A 142 -23.29 25.19 11.54
N ARG A 143 -22.80 23.98 11.27
CA ARG A 143 -23.60 22.85 10.77
C ARG A 143 -24.51 22.24 11.84
N TYR A 144 -24.09 22.33 13.11
CA TYR A 144 -24.81 21.81 14.27
C TYR A 144 -25.10 22.93 15.31
N PRO A 145 -25.92 23.94 14.96
CA PRO A 145 -26.10 25.14 15.77
C PRO A 145 -26.76 24.84 17.13
N THR A 146 -26.14 25.39 18.18
CA THR A 146 -26.55 25.26 19.59
C THR A 146 -27.56 26.34 19.98
N HIS A 147 -28.75 26.35 19.39
CA HIS A 147 -29.78 27.30 19.83
C HIS A 147 -30.51 26.78 21.09
N GLN A 148 -30.22 27.39 22.25
CA GLN A 148 -31.18 27.49 23.35
C GLN A 148 -32.31 28.45 22.92
N GLY A 149 -33.30 27.93 22.19
CA GLY A 149 -34.60 28.59 22.08
C GLY A 149 -35.43 28.34 23.34
N GLY A 150 -36.55 29.06 23.51
CA GLY A 150 -37.49 28.85 24.63
C GLY A 150 -38.23 27.50 24.66
N PHE A 151 -37.75 26.50 23.92
CA PHE A 151 -38.27 25.14 23.86
C PHE A 151 -37.18 24.14 24.25
N GLN A 152 -37.53 23.16 25.10
CA GLN A 152 -36.69 22.05 25.57
C GLN A 152 -36.44 21.01 24.46
N HIS A 153 -35.64 21.36 23.44
CA HIS A 153 -35.19 20.43 22.40
C HIS A 153 -33.77 19.95 22.67
N VAL A 154 -33.41 18.75 22.20
CA VAL A 154 -32.02 18.26 22.25
C VAL A 154 -31.09 19.21 21.49
N HIS A 155 -30.03 19.67 22.15
CA HIS A 155 -29.03 20.58 21.60
C HIS A 155 -27.63 20.27 22.15
N PHE A 156 -26.59 20.55 21.36
CA PHE A 156 -25.22 20.55 21.84
C PHE A 156 -24.92 21.83 22.63
N THR A 157 -23.89 21.78 23.47
CA THR A 157 -23.19 22.95 24.00
C THR A 157 -21.70 22.68 23.86
N PHE A 158 -20.99 23.60 23.21
CA PHE A 158 -19.54 23.53 23.07
C PHE A 158 -18.92 24.51 24.07
N GLU A 159 -18.11 24.02 25.00
CA GLU A 159 -17.33 24.91 25.88
C GLU A 159 -16.13 25.47 25.12
N ASP A 160 -15.44 24.62 24.36
CA ASP A 160 -14.25 24.95 23.57
C ASP A 160 -14.37 24.40 22.15
N LEU A 161 -13.78 25.12 21.19
CA LEU A 161 -13.66 24.71 19.79
C LEU A 161 -12.19 24.50 19.46
N THR A 162 -11.91 23.58 18.53
CA THR A 162 -10.55 23.43 18.00
C THR A 162 -10.04 24.77 17.45
N PRO A 163 -8.85 25.24 17.84
CA PRO A 163 -8.26 26.47 17.31
C PRO A 163 -8.17 26.43 15.78
N PRO A 164 -8.44 27.55 15.06
CA PRO A 164 -8.52 27.54 13.60
C PRO A 164 -7.25 27.05 12.89
N ASP A 165 -6.07 27.31 13.43
CA ASP A 165 -4.79 26.84 12.89
C ASP A 165 -4.62 25.33 13.03
N VAL A 166 -5.05 24.77 14.18
CA VAL A 166 -5.05 23.32 14.45
C VAL A 166 -6.06 22.61 13.55
N ALA A 167 -7.27 23.17 13.46
CA ALA A 167 -8.33 22.64 12.60
C ALA A 167 -7.90 22.64 11.13
N ALA A 168 -7.28 23.71 10.65
CA ALA A 168 -6.77 23.80 9.29
C ALA A 168 -5.68 22.75 9.01
N LYS A 169 -4.70 22.59 9.91
CA LYS A 169 -3.65 21.57 9.79
C LYS A 169 -4.26 20.16 9.71
N ILE A 170 -5.17 19.81 10.62
CA ILE A 170 -5.75 18.47 10.67
C ILE A 170 -6.67 18.22 9.48
N LYS A 171 -7.45 19.20 9.03
CA LYS A 171 -8.27 19.07 7.81
C LYS A 171 -7.41 18.81 6.57
N GLN A 172 -6.24 19.46 6.44
CA GLN A 172 -5.29 19.18 5.35
C GLN A 172 -4.73 17.74 5.41
N LEU A 173 -4.65 17.15 6.60
CA LEU A 173 -4.13 15.80 6.84
C LEU A 173 -5.25 14.75 7.01
N SER A 174 -6.51 15.11 6.83
CA SER A 174 -7.67 14.26 7.11
C SER A 174 -7.66 12.93 6.33
N ASN A 175 -7.04 12.90 5.15
CA ASN A 175 -6.84 11.68 4.36
C ASN A 175 -6.08 10.59 5.14
N TYR A 176 -5.16 10.95 6.03
CA TYR A 176 -4.40 9.99 6.85
C TYR A 176 -5.25 9.37 7.97
N MET A 177 -6.32 10.07 8.39
CA MET A 177 -7.16 9.65 9.52
C MET A 177 -8.25 8.66 9.10
N ASN A 178 -8.63 8.61 7.82
CA ASN A 178 -9.77 7.82 7.33
C ASN A 178 -9.39 6.41 6.82
N GLY A 179 -8.32 5.81 7.37
CA GLY A 179 -8.01 4.38 7.26
C GLY A 179 -6.85 3.97 6.35
N SER A 180 -6.18 4.86 5.62
CA SER A 180 -5.16 4.48 4.63
C SER A 180 -3.80 4.04 5.21
N PHE A 181 -3.59 4.14 6.53
CA PHE A 181 -2.27 3.90 7.16
C PHE A 181 -2.32 3.11 8.48
N ASP A 182 -3.43 2.45 8.78
CA ASP A 182 -3.67 1.69 10.02
C ASP A 182 -2.54 0.68 10.31
N ASN A 183 -2.13 -0.07 9.29
CA ASN A 183 -1.06 -1.08 9.36
C ASN A 183 0.29 -0.53 9.84
N ARG A 184 0.60 0.75 9.57
CA ARG A 184 1.88 1.36 10.00
C ARG A 184 1.87 1.66 11.49
N PHE A 185 0.78 2.21 12.01
CA PHE A 185 0.61 2.45 13.44
C PHE A 185 0.61 1.14 14.20
N GLN A 186 -0.13 0.14 13.70
CA GLN A 186 -0.14 -1.20 14.25
C GLN A 186 1.28 -1.76 14.41
N LYS A 187 2.05 -1.82 13.32
CA LYS A 187 3.41 -2.39 13.36
C LYS A 187 4.35 -1.65 14.31
N LEU A 188 4.26 -0.32 14.40
CA LEU A 188 5.12 0.47 15.28
C LEU A 188 4.72 0.38 16.76
N ILE A 189 3.43 0.17 17.04
CA ILE A 189 2.90 0.04 18.41
C ILE A 189 3.05 -1.38 18.94
N ASP A 190 2.86 -2.39 18.08
CA ASP A 190 2.95 -3.81 18.46
C ASP A 190 4.41 -4.26 18.65
N ASP A 191 5.39 -3.56 18.07
CA ASP A 191 6.83 -3.82 18.27
C ASP A 191 7.62 -2.57 18.74
N PRO A 192 7.41 -2.12 20.00
CA PRO A 192 8.14 -0.99 20.57
C PRO A 192 9.62 -1.34 20.86
N ALA A 193 9.95 -2.63 20.96
CA ALA A 193 11.31 -3.10 21.23
C ALA A 193 12.23 -2.86 20.03
N SER A 194 11.78 -3.19 18.82
CA SER A 194 12.55 -2.93 17.60
C SER A 194 12.73 -1.43 17.34
N LEU A 195 11.71 -0.61 17.61
CA LEU A 195 11.83 0.85 17.51
C LEU A 195 12.88 1.42 18.47
N ARG A 196 12.99 0.85 19.68
CA ARG A 196 14.05 1.21 20.64
C ARG A 196 15.43 0.83 20.13
N ILE A 197 15.59 -0.35 19.52
CA ILE A 197 16.87 -0.77 18.91
C ILE A 197 17.27 0.20 17.80
N ILE A 198 16.32 0.62 16.95
CA ILE A 198 16.56 1.64 15.92
C ILE A 198 17.06 2.93 16.56
N GLN A 199 16.39 3.42 17.61
CA GLN A 199 16.79 4.63 18.32
C GLN A 199 18.20 4.54 18.93
N GLU A 200 18.55 3.37 19.49
CA GLU A 200 19.88 3.09 20.07
C GLU A 200 20.99 3.05 19.01
N GLU A 201 20.69 2.66 17.77
CA GLU A 201 21.66 2.58 16.69
C GLU A 201 21.87 3.90 15.93
N ILE A 202 20.96 4.87 16.05
CA ILE A 202 21.08 6.18 15.38
C ILE A 202 22.45 6.84 15.60
N PRO A 203 23.03 6.92 16.82
CA PRO A 203 24.33 7.56 17.03
C PRO A 203 25.49 6.89 16.28
N ASN A 204 25.33 5.64 15.84
CA ASN A 204 26.35 4.85 15.14
C ASN A 204 26.26 4.96 13.61
N LEU A 205 25.31 5.73 13.08
CA LEU A 205 25.10 5.92 11.64
C LEU A 205 26.03 6.97 11.07
N VAL A 206 26.22 6.93 9.75
CA VAL A 206 26.94 7.97 9.00
C VAL A 206 26.17 9.30 9.02
N ARG A 207 24.83 9.24 9.04
CA ARG A 207 23.93 10.41 9.02
C ARG A 207 22.87 10.33 10.14
N PRO A 208 23.26 10.44 11.42
CA PRO A 208 22.34 10.26 12.55
C PRO A 208 21.14 11.21 12.53
N ASP A 209 21.37 12.47 12.13
CA ASP A 209 20.32 13.50 12.11
C ASP A 209 19.18 13.21 11.13
N HIS A 210 19.44 12.40 10.09
CA HIS A 210 18.43 12.06 9.09
C HIS A 210 17.26 11.26 9.68
N TRP A 211 17.53 10.37 10.63
CA TRP A 211 16.54 9.48 11.25
C TRP A 211 16.06 9.94 12.62
N LYS A 212 16.79 10.87 13.24
CA LYS A 212 16.53 11.34 14.61
C LYS A 212 15.14 11.92 14.80
N SER A 213 14.68 12.77 13.88
CA SER A 213 13.37 13.42 13.95
C SER A 213 12.23 12.41 13.88
N VAL A 214 12.21 11.56 12.84
CA VAL A 214 11.13 10.60 12.63
C VAL A 214 11.09 9.52 13.72
N THR A 215 12.24 9.08 14.21
CA THR A 215 12.30 8.05 15.26
C THR A 215 11.82 8.61 16.60
N SER A 216 12.23 9.84 16.95
CA SER A 216 11.74 10.54 18.15
C SER A 216 10.22 10.75 18.09
N TRP A 217 9.71 11.20 16.94
CA TRP A 217 8.28 11.34 16.70
C TRP A 217 7.53 10.01 16.87
N ALA A 218 8.07 8.91 16.30
CA ALA A 218 7.47 7.59 16.42
C ALA A 218 7.38 7.10 17.87
N VAL A 219 8.48 7.22 18.62
CA VAL A 219 8.54 6.84 20.05
C VAL A 219 7.48 7.60 20.86
N ASN A 220 7.28 8.88 20.58
CA ASN A 220 6.33 9.72 21.31
C ASN A 220 4.88 9.28 21.14
N PHE A 221 4.44 8.91 19.92
CA PHE A 221 3.07 8.43 19.75
C PHE A 221 2.90 6.97 20.18
N VAL A 222 3.94 6.12 20.06
CA VAL A 222 3.89 4.74 20.57
C VAL A 222 3.70 4.74 22.09
N ALA A 223 4.32 5.68 22.81
CA ALA A 223 4.10 5.83 24.25
C ALA A 223 2.64 6.11 24.64
N LYS A 224 1.83 6.69 23.73
CA LYS A 224 0.39 6.94 23.96
C LYS A 224 -0.47 5.67 23.93
N ALA A 225 0.08 4.55 23.45
CA ALA A 225 -0.57 3.24 23.53
C ALA A 225 -0.43 2.59 24.92
N GLU A 226 0.38 3.17 25.83
CA GLU A 226 0.51 2.72 27.23
C GLU A 226 0.89 1.23 27.36
N GLY A 227 1.61 0.70 26.38
CA GLY A 227 2.06 -0.70 26.35
C GLY A 227 1.01 -1.72 25.92
N ARG A 228 -0.17 -1.29 25.46
CA ARG A 228 -1.21 -2.16 24.89
C ARG A 228 -0.96 -2.40 23.40
N ALA A 229 -1.27 -3.60 22.92
CA ALA A 229 -1.24 -3.89 21.49
C ALA A 229 -2.31 -3.07 20.76
N TRP A 230 -2.06 -2.73 19.50
CA TRP A 230 -2.97 -1.93 18.68
C TRP A 230 -4.37 -2.56 18.59
N SER A 231 -4.44 -3.89 18.45
CA SER A 231 -5.70 -4.64 18.39
C SER A 231 -6.52 -4.56 19.68
N GLU A 232 -5.88 -4.29 20.82
CA GLU A 232 -6.50 -4.20 22.15
C GLU A 232 -6.93 -2.77 22.51
N LEU A 233 -6.53 -1.78 21.72
CA LEU A 233 -6.91 -0.39 21.94
C LEU A 233 -8.36 -0.14 21.50
N PRO A 234 -9.19 0.53 22.33
CA PRO A 234 -10.52 0.93 21.90
C PRO A 234 -10.43 1.96 20.76
N MET A 235 -11.44 2.01 19.90
CA MET A 235 -11.39 2.78 18.66
C MET A 235 -11.05 4.26 18.88
N HIS A 236 -11.68 4.90 19.87
CA HIS A 236 -11.40 6.31 20.19
C HIS A 236 -9.93 6.55 20.54
N LYS A 237 -9.27 5.58 21.18
CA LYS A 237 -7.85 5.67 21.55
C LYS A 237 -6.94 5.52 20.34
N LYS A 238 -7.29 4.68 19.36
CA LYS A 238 -6.57 4.60 18.08
C LYS A 238 -6.56 5.95 17.36
N PHE A 239 -7.73 6.57 17.24
CA PHE A 239 -7.86 7.91 16.64
C PHE A 239 -7.17 9.01 17.48
N GLU A 240 -7.16 8.91 18.81
CA GLU A 240 -6.42 9.81 19.69
C GLU A 240 -4.91 9.75 19.40
N ILE A 241 -4.35 8.54 19.28
CA ILE A 241 -2.93 8.32 18.96
C ILE A 241 -2.60 8.83 17.55
N MET A 242 -3.43 8.52 16.56
CA MET A 242 -3.25 9.02 15.19
C MET A 242 -3.30 10.55 15.14
N SER A 243 -4.24 11.15 15.85
CA SER A 243 -4.38 12.61 15.95
C SER A 243 -3.16 13.24 16.62
N PHE A 244 -2.68 12.65 17.71
CA PHE A 244 -1.45 13.08 18.39
C PHE A 244 -0.25 13.02 17.44
N ALA A 245 -0.11 11.93 16.67
CA ALA A 245 0.97 11.78 15.70
C ALA A 245 0.90 12.85 14.60
N MET A 246 -0.30 13.16 14.07
CA MET A 246 -0.50 14.21 13.05
C MET A 246 -0.21 15.62 13.58
N LEU A 247 -0.51 15.89 14.85
CA LEU A 247 -0.25 17.18 15.47
C LEU A 247 1.25 17.42 15.70
N THR A 248 1.96 16.38 16.16
CA THR A 248 3.36 16.48 16.60
C THR A 248 4.38 16.30 15.48
N GLY A 249 4.00 15.67 14.36
CA GLY A 249 4.93 15.43 13.27
C GLY A 249 5.08 16.60 12.30
N ARG A 250 6.21 16.57 11.57
CA ARG A 250 6.54 17.51 10.49
C ARG A 250 5.58 17.32 9.33
N SER A 251 5.10 18.45 8.80
CA SER A 251 4.20 18.49 7.66
C SER A 251 4.50 19.69 6.77
N HIS A 252 4.20 19.56 5.49
CA HIS A 252 4.27 20.63 4.50
C HIS A 252 2.98 20.63 3.68
N GLY A 253 2.05 21.52 4.02
CA GLY A 253 0.68 21.48 3.50
C GLY A 253 -0.01 20.17 3.88
N ALA A 254 -0.58 19.48 2.88
CA ALA A 254 -1.28 18.20 3.06
C ALA A 254 -0.37 16.97 3.21
N ILE A 255 0.95 17.15 3.22
CA ILE A 255 1.91 16.05 3.29
C ILE A 255 2.51 15.99 4.69
N HIS A 256 2.42 14.82 5.34
CA HIS A 256 3.03 14.57 6.64
C HIS A 256 4.36 13.82 6.47
N THR A 257 5.48 14.55 6.51
CA THR A 257 6.80 14.04 6.11
C THR A 257 7.37 13.00 7.07
N ASP A 258 7.15 13.14 8.37
CA ASP A 258 7.54 12.09 9.33
C ASP A 258 6.73 10.82 9.15
N MET A 259 5.48 10.95 8.69
CA MET A 259 4.62 9.79 8.44
C MET A 259 5.15 9.03 7.23
N GLN A 260 5.43 9.73 6.13
CA GLN A 260 6.05 9.13 4.94
C GLN A 260 7.39 8.45 5.29
N GLN A 261 8.25 9.15 6.02
CA GLN A 261 9.56 8.63 6.39
C GLN A 261 9.47 7.41 7.32
N ALA A 262 8.43 7.31 8.16
CA ALA A 262 8.21 6.18 9.05
C ALA A 262 7.85 4.87 8.34
N GLY A 263 7.52 4.90 7.05
CA GLY A 263 7.48 3.68 6.23
C GLY A 263 8.81 2.92 6.27
N ASN A 264 9.94 3.65 6.26
CA ASN A 264 11.26 3.04 6.37
C ASN A 264 11.49 2.37 7.72
N LEU A 265 10.94 2.92 8.81
CA LEU A 265 11.07 2.31 10.14
C LEU A 265 10.40 0.93 10.17
N VAL A 266 9.22 0.81 9.56
CA VAL A 266 8.52 -0.47 9.41
C VAL A 266 9.35 -1.46 8.59
N ASP A 267 9.95 -1.02 7.49
CA ASP A 267 10.80 -1.87 6.68
C ASP A 267 12.04 -2.32 7.44
N PHE A 268 12.67 -1.43 8.22
CA PHE A 268 13.81 -1.78 9.07
C PHE A 268 13.46 -2.83 10.12
N ILE A 269 12.28 -2.71 10.75
CA ILE A 269 11.76 -3.71 11.70
C ILE A 269 11.55 -5.06 11.00
N THR A 270 11.11 -5.05 9.74
CA THR A 270 10.78 -6.27 8.99
C THR A 270 12.03 -6.95 8.40
N ASP A 271 12.98 -6.17 7.88
CA ASP A 271 14.07 -6.66 7.03
C ASP A 271 15.41 -6.84 7.78
N ALA A 272 15.62 -6.10 8.88
CA ALA A 272 16.88 -6.14 9.61
C ALA A 272 16.96 -7.37 10.53
N HIS A 273 17.94 -8.23 10.27
CA HIS A 273 18.19 -9.46 11.02
C HIS A 273 19.33 -9.32 12.04
N SER A 274 19.99 -8.16 12.12
CA SER A 274 21.03 -7.84 13.12
C SER A 274 21.27 -6.32 13.23
N ARG A 275 21.87 -5.85 14.33
CA ARG A 275 22.25 -4.43 14.51
C ARG A 275 23.19 -3.90 13.40
N PRO A 276 24.23 -4.64 12.94
CA PRO A 276 25.02 -4.22 11.78
C PRO A 276 24.22 -4.15 10.48
N ALA A 277 23.32 -5.11 10.22
CA ALA A 277 22.45 -5.10 9.05
C ALA A 277 21.47 -3.91 9.08
N LEU A 278 20.93 -3.60 10.26
CA LEU A 278 20.10 -2.42 10.49
C LEU A 278 20.86 -1.13 10.15
N ARG A 279 22.08 -0.96 10.67
CA ARG A 279 22.93 0.20 10.35
C ARG A 279 23.18 0.31 8.85
N ALA A 280 23.53 -0.80 8.19
CA ALA A 280 23.76 -0.82 6.75
C ALA A 280 22.50 -0.39 5.95
N LEU A 281 21.31 -0.87 6.32
CA LEU A 281 20.05 -0.47 5.69
C LEU A 281 19.73 1.02 5.91
N MET A 282 19.96 1.52 7.13
CA MET A 282 19.72 2.92 7.48
C MET A 282 20.70 3.87 6.80
N ASP A 283 21.97 3.49 6.68
CA ASP A 283 23.00 4.26 5.98
C ASP A 283 22.78 4.21 4.46
N ASP A 284 22.41 3.06 3.88
CA ASP A 284 22.11 2.94 2.45
C ASP A 284 20.93 3.83 2.05
N ARG A 285 19.81 3.76 2.78
CA ARG A 285 18.62 4.58 2.48
C ARG A 285 18.81 6.07 2.75
N SER A 286 19.76 6.43 3.61
CA SER A 286 20.10 7.82 3.87
C SER A 286 21.29 8.30 3.02
N ASN A 287 21.91 7.45 2.20
CA ASN A 287 23.04 7.85 1.38
C ASN A 287 22.58 8.72 0.20
N PRO A 288 23.02 9.99 0.12
CA PRO A 288 22.66 10.86 -1.00
C PRO A 288 23.21 10.37 -2.34
N GLU A 289 24.32 9.61 -2.35
CA GLU A 289 24.88 9.00 -3.55
C GLU A 289 23.96 7.87 -4.05
N THR A 290 23.51 6.95 -3.19
CA THR A 290 22.63 5.86 -3.61
C THR A 290 21.28 6.40 -4.10
N TYR A 291 20.67 7.37 -3.41
CA TYR A 291 19.34 7.86 -3.77
C TYR A 291 19.31 8.63 -5.11
N GLN A 292 20.26 9.55 -5.34
CA GLN A 292 20.27 10.36 -6.56
C GLN A 292 20.94 9.65 -7.74
N VAL A 293 22.03 8.89 -7.52
CA VAL A 293 22.66 8.10 -8.59
C VAL A 293 21.77 6.94 -9.01
N SER A 294 21.04 6.29 -8.10
CA SER A 294 20.04 5.28 -8.48
C SER A 294 18.88 5.88 -9.26
N ARG A 295 18.43 7.10 -8.92
CA ARG A 295 17.39 7.81 -9.68
C ARG A 295 17.88 8.19 -11.08
N VAL A 296 19.06 8.78 -11.20
CA VAL A 296 19.68 9.09 -12.51
C VAL A 296 19.89 7.81 -13.32
N ALA A 297 20.40 6.74 -12.70
CA ALA A 297 20.57 5.45 -13.36
C ALA A 297 19.24 4.84 -13.85
N GLY A 298 18.16 5.01 -13.07
CA GLY A 298 16.80 4.64 -13.48
C GLY A 298 16.32 5.46 -14.68
N ILE A 299 16.43 6.79 -14.62
CA ILE A 299 16.04 7.69 -15.72
C ILE A 299 16.80 7.35 -17.01
N LEU A 300 18.12 7.18 -16.94
CA LEU A 300 18.94 6.84 -18.10
C LEU A 300 18.56 5.48 -18.69
N ARG A 301 18.24 4.49 -17.85
CA ARG A 301 17.77 3.17 -18.27
C ARG A 301 16.41 3.24 -18.95
N ASP A 302 15.45 3.94 -18.35
CA ASP A 302 14.08 4.09 -18.86
C ASP A 302 14.05 4.83 -20.20
N LYS A 303 15.00 5.76 -20.40
CA LYS A 303 15.19 6.51 -21.66
C LYS A 303 16.16 5.84 -22.64
N ALA A 304 16.63 4.62 -22.33
CA ALA A 304 17.54 3.82 -23.15
C ALA A 304 18.84 4.55 -23.57
N VAL A 305 19.41 5.38 -22.68
CA VAL A 305 20.68 6.07 -22.92
C VAL A 305 21.84 5.08 -22.76
N THR A 306 22.61 4.87 -23.82
CA THR A 306 23.71 3.89 -23.87
C THR A 306 25.10 4.51 -23.74
N SER A 307 25.21 5.84 -23.64
CA SER A 307 26.51 6.51 -23.54
C SER A 307 27.23 6.19 -22.24
N LEU A 308 28.55 5.96 -22.33
CA LEU A 308 29.43 5.72 -21.19
C LEU A 308 29.71 7.00 -20.38
N CYS A 309 29.65 8.16 -21.04
CA CYS A 309 29.87 9.46 -20.44
C CYS A 309 28.60 10.31 -20.56
N THR A 310 27.93 10.56 -19.44
CA THR A 310 26.69 11.35 -19.42
C THR A 310 26.78 12.51 -18.45
N VAL A 311 26.04 13.57 -18.76
CA VAL A 311 25.81 14.71 -17.88
C VAL A 311 24.31 14.90 -17.74
N THR A 312 23.79 14.62 -16.55
CA THR A 312 22.35 14.66 -16.28
C THR A 312 22.03 15.82 -15.35
N LEU A 313 21.18 16.74 -15.79
CA LEU A 313 20.60 17.81 -14.98
C LEU A 313 19.28 17.32 -14.37
N THR A 314 19.08 17.53 -13.08
CA THR A 314 17.81 17.24 -12.40
C THR A 314 17.43 18.41 -11.51
N TRP A 315 16.15 18.76 -11.48
CA TRP A 315 15.62 19.77 -10.55
C TRP A 315 14.21 19.39 -10.10
N GLY A 316 13.67 20.18 -9.19
CA GLY A 316 12.44 19.80 -8.50
C GLY A 316 12.64 18.61 -7.55
N GLY A 317 11.53 18.08 -7.06
CA GLY A 317 11.50 17.19 -5.92
C GLY A 317 10.32 17.56 -5.02
N GLU A 318 10.04 16.73 -4.02
CA GLU A 318 8.91 16.97 -3.13
C GLU A 318 9.07 18.33 -2.40
N GLY A 319 8.21 19.30 -2.73
CA GLY A 319 8.24 20.66 -2.18
C GLY A 319 9.24 21.64 -2.83
N GLN A 320 9.96 21.25 -3.87
CA GLN A 320 10.90 22.12 -4.60
C GLN A 320 10.29 22.68 -5.89
N PRO A 321 10.69 23.90 -6.34
CA PRO A 321 10.31 24.45 -7.63
C PRO A 321 10.59 23.47 -8.79
N ASN A 322 9.57 23.11 -9.56
CA ASN A 322 9.66 22.09 -10.61
C ASN A 322 9.03 22.51 -11.94
N LYS A 323 8.37 23.67 -12.00
CA LYS A 323 7.70 24.15 -13.21
C LYS A 323 8.66 24.83 -14.18
N SER A 324 9.77 25.34 -13.66
CA SER A 324 10.77 26.08 -14.42
C SER A 324 11.45 25.20 -15.46
N ASP A 325 11.86 25.84 -16.53
CA ASP A 325 12.37 25.24 -17.75
C ASP A 325 13.90 25.40 -17.74
N LEU A 326 14.59 24.50 -17.02
CA LEU A 326 16.04 24.53 -16.93
C LEU A 326 16.64 23.73 -18.09
N ASP A 327 17.48 24.39 -18.89
CA ASP A 327 18.16 23.77 -20.02
C ASP A 327 19.61 23.44 -19.67
N LEU A 328 20.08 22.29 -20.14
CA LEU A 328 21.48 21.89 -20.13
C LEU A 328 22.17 22.28 -21.45
N HIS A 329 23.30 22.99 -21.33
CA HIS A 329 24.06 23.50 -22.47
C HIS A 329 25.54 23.10 -22.40
N THR A 330 26.10 22.78 -23.55
CA THR A 330 27.56 22.71 -23.72
C THR A 330 27.98 23.13 -25.13
N LYS A 331 29.27 23.38 -25.35
CA LYS A 331 29.83 23.63 -26.68
C LYS A 331 30.71 22.47 -27.09
N VAL A 332 30.51 22.03 -28.32
CA VAL A 332 31.29 21.02 -29.02
C VAL A 332 31.96 21.73 -30.20
N ASP A 333 33.28 21.75 -30.24
CA ASP A 333 34.06 22.37 -31.33
C ASP A 333 33.61 23.81 -31.65
N GLY A 334 33.30 24.57 -30.59
CA GLY A 334 32.81 25.96 -30.68
C GLY A 334 31.32 26.10 -31.00
N VAL A 335 30.62 25.02 -31.33
CA VAL A 335 29.19 24.98 -31.67
C VAL A 335 28.36 24.57 -30.45
N GLU A 336 27.31 25.33 -30.15
CA GLU A 336 26.44 25.05 -28.99
C GLU A 336 25.48 23.88 -29.25
N LEU A 337 25.40 22.97 -28.26
CA LEU A 337 24.47 21.85 -28.18
C LEU A 337 23.38 22.18 -27.14
N TYR A 338 22.12 22.15 -27.57
CA TYR A 338 20.93 22.55 -26.80
C TYR A 338 19.64 22.05 -27.47
N PHE A 339 18.46 22.33 -26.92
CA PHE A 339 17.16 21.83 -27.42
C PHE A 339 16.93 21.92 -28.94
N SER A 340 17.24 23.06 -29.58
CA SER A 340 17.03 23.21 -31.05
C SER A 340 18.18 22.64 -31.89
N ARG A 341 19.28 22.23 -31.25
CA ARG A 341 20.43 21.57 -31.88
C ARG A 341 20.90 20.43 -30.99
N LYS A 342 20.09 19.36 -30.98
CA LYS A 342 20.25 18.21 -30.09
C LYS A 342 21.47 17.34 -30.40
N VAL A 343 22.10 17.49 -31.57
CA VAL A 343 23.30 16.71 -31.94
C VAL A 343 24.35 17.67 -32.49
N VAL A 344 25.57 17.60 -31.93
CA VAL A 344 26.74 18.36 -32.37
C VAL A 344 27.98 17.49 -32.23
N GLY A 345 28.72 17.27 -33.32
CA GLY A 345 29.78 16.26 -33.36
C GLY A 345 29.19 14.88 -33.06
N LYS A 346 29.78 14.15 -32.10
CA LYS A 346 29.21 12.89 -31.57
C LYS A 346 28.44 13.05 -30.25
N CYS A 347 28.34 14.27 -29.71
CA CYS A 347 27.53 14.52 -28.52
C CYS A 347 26.06 14.72 -28.87
N GLN A 348 25.18 14.36 -27.93
CA GLN A 348 23.74 14.41 -28.10
C GLN A 348 23.04 14.89 -26.82
N LEU A 349 22.01 15.72 -26.93
CA LEU A 349 20.99 15.95 -25.91
C LEU A 349 19.92 14.85 -26.06
N ASP A 350 19.90 13.90 -25.13
CA ASP A 350 19.09 12.68 -25.23
C ASP A 350 17.62 12.93 -24.95
N PHE A 351 17.35 13.70 -23.90
CA PHE A 351 16.03 14.13 -23.52
C PHE A 351 16.12 15.47 -22.78
N ASP A 352 15.00 16.16 -22.84
CA ASP A 352 14.79 17.54 -22.45
C ASP A 352 13.46 17.58 -21.69
N ALA A 353 13.35 18.42 -20.67
CA ALA A 353 12.20 18.44 -19.80
C ALA A 353 11.53 19.81 -19.83
N ASN A 354 10.22 19.85 -19.58
CA ASN A 354 9.43 21.07 -19.45
C ASN A 354 9.29 21.97 -20.71
N ALA A 355 9.83 21.60 -21.87
CA ALA A 355 9.60 22.30 -23.16
C ALA A 355 8.11 22.38 -23.60
N GLY A 356 7.20 21.61 -22.98
CA GLY A 356 5.77 21.72 -23.24
C GLY A 356 4.87 21.30 -22.07
N THR A 357 5.16 20.17 -21.42
CA THR A 357 4.41 19.69 -20.26
C THR A 357 5.29 19.73 -19.01
N VAL A 358 4.77 20.23 -17.90
CA VAL A 358 5.51 20.25 -16.63
C VAL A 358 5.60 18.85 -16.06
N GLU A 359 6.82 18.38 -15.85
CA GLU A 359 7.10 17.11 -15.20
C GLU A 359 7.24 17.31 -13.68
N PRO A 360 6.78 16.35 -12.86
CA PRO A 360 6.94 16.43 -11.40
C PRO A 360 8.41 16.35 -10.97
N PHE A 361 9.23 15.68 -11.78
CA PHE A 361 10.61 15.28 -11.51
C PHE A 361 11.50 15.53 -12.73
N PRO A 362 11.59 16.78 -13.21
CA PRO A 362 12.21 17.10 -14.50
C PRO A 362 13.70 16.77 -14.53
N ALA A 363 14.15 16.28 -15.68
CA ALA A 363 15.54 15.93 -15.94
C ALA A 363 15.93 16.14 -17.41
N GLU A 364 17.17 16.54 -17.65
CA GLU A 364 17.78 16.58 -18.99
C GLU A 364 19.09 15.81 -18.99
N ASN A 365 19.48 15.27 -20.14
CA ASN A 365 20.74 14.55 -20.26
C ASN A 365 21.48 14.84 -21.55
N ILE A 366 22.79 15.06 -21.44
CA ILE A 366 23.72 15.09 -22.58
C ILE A 366 24.63 13.86 -22.52
N SER A 367 24.68 13.12 -23.63
CA SER A 367 25.68 12.09 -23.91
C SER A 367 26.93 12.71 -24.55
N LEU A 368 28.10 12.45 -23.97
CA LEU A 368 29.39 12.98 -24.42
C LEU A 368 30.23 11.91 -25.14
N ASN A 369 29.85 11.54 -26.36
CA ASN A 369 30.50 10.43 -27.10
C ASN A 369 31.74 10.83 -27.93
N GLN A 370 32.44 11.91 -27.56
CA GLN A 370 33.68 12.30 -28.22
C GLN A 370 34.68 12.90 -27.24
N GLN A 371 35.96 12.76 -27.59
CA GLN A 371 37.04 13.33 -26.83
C GLN A 371 36.91 14.84 -26.83
N GLY A 372 37.17 15.45 -25.68
CA GLY A 372 37.13 16.90 -25.59
C GLY A 372 37.02 17.39 -24.17
N THR A 373 36.93 18.70 -24.03
CA THR A 373 36.72 19.36 -22.75
C THR A 373 35.46 20.17 -22.86
N PHE A 374 34.43 19.74 -22.15
CA PHE A 374 33.09 20.28 -22.21
C PHE A 374 32.84 21.14 -20.99
N ILE A 375 32.47 22.40 -21.22
CA ILE A 375 32.01 23.29 -20.17
C ILE A 375 30.50 23.13 -20.07
N ILE A 376 30.04 22.63 -18.93
CA ILE A 376 28.63 22.37 -18.67
C ILE A 376 28.01 23.62 -18.08
N ARG A 377 26.99 24.11 -18.76
CA ARG A 377 26.27 25.33 -18.41
C ARG A 377 24.80 25.01 -18.25
N VAL A 378 24.17 25.64 -17.26
CA VAL A 378 22.72 25.59 -17.08
C VAL A 378 22.14 26.95 -17.44
N ASN A 379 20.96 26.96 -18.04
CA ASN A 379 20.15 28.15 -18.28
C ASN A 379 18.73 27.92 -17.78
N ASN A 380 18.01 28.97 -17.40
CA ASN A 380 16.57 28.88 -17.17
C ASN A 380 15.86 29.57 -18.34
N TYR A 381 15.33 28.81 -19.29
CA TYR A 381 14.59 29.33 -20.44
C TYR A 381 13.34 30.09 -20.01
N CYS A 382 12.67 29.61 -18.96
CA CYS A 382 11.44 30.16 -18.44
C CYS A 382 11.29 29.83 -16.95
N ASN A 383 11.47 30.82 -16.07
CA ASN A 383 11.26 30.66 -14.63
C ASN A 383 9.76 30.69 -14.30
N ARG A 384 9.07 29.58 -14.58
CA ARG A 384 7.62 29.43 -14.35
C ARG A 384 7.27 29.38 -12.86
N ASP A 385 8.23 29.01 -12.01
CA ASP A 385 8.02 29.00 -10.56
C ASP A 385 8.08 30.40 -9.94
N SER A 386 8.61 31.40 -10.65
CA SER A 386 8.87 32.75 -10.13
C SER A 386 9.71 32.73 -8.83
N ALA A 387 10.59 31.74 -8.69
CA ALA A 387 11.40 31.46 -7.51
C ALA A 387 12.85 31.12 -7.87
N SER A 388 13.73 31.05 -6.88
CA SER A 388 15.06 30.46 -7.08
C SER A 388 14.91 28.96 -7.20
N VAL A 389 15.53 28.35 -8.21
CA VAL A 389 15.33 26.93 -8.54
C VAL A 389 16.60 26.15 -8.20
N PRO A 390 16.60 25.33 -7.13
CA PRO A 390 17.72 24.44 -6.84
C PRO A 390 17.77 23.31 -7.86
N PHE A 391 18.99 22.96 -8.29
CA PHE A 391 19.22 21.90 -9.26
C PHE A 391 20.52 21.15 -8.96
N GLN A 392 20.66 19.99 -9.60
CA GLN A 392 21.84 19.15 -9.52
C GLN A 392 22.28 18.70 -10.91
N VAL A 393 23.59 18.67 -11.15
CA VAL A 393 24.22 18.13 -12.35
C VAL A 393 25.04 16.92 -11.95
N THR A 394 24.68 15.75 -12.46
CA THR A 394 25.42 14.50 -12.25
C THR A 394 26.24 14.18 -13.48
N VAL A 395 27.56 14.08 -13.32
CA VAL A 395 28.49 13.65 -14.36
C VAL A 395 28.86 12.19 -14.10
N LYS A 396 28.53 11.32 -15.06
CA LYS A 396 28.89 9.90 -15.03
C LYS A 396 29.96 9.62 -16.07
N LYS A 397 30.96 8.84 -15.68
CA LYS A 397 32.00 8.27 -16.53
C LYS A 397 32.23 6.80 -16.18
N PRO A 398 32.95 6.02 -17.00
CA PRO A 398 33.44 4.71 -16.57
C PRO A 398 34.16 4.80 -15.22
N GLY A 399 33.73 3.99 -14.26
CA GLY A 399 34.35 3.89 -12.93
C GLY A 399 34.18 5.10 -11.99
N SER A 400 33.47 6.17 -12.38
CA SER A 400 33.27 7.34 -11.50
C SER A 400 31.97 8.10 -11.76
N SER A 401 31.42 8.69 -10.69
CA SER A 401 30.27 9.58 -10.76
C SER A 401 30.51 10.77 -9.84
N GLN A 402 30.17 11.98 -10.31
CA GLN A 402 30.32 13.22 -9.54
C GLN A 402 29.01 14.01 -9.59
N VAL A 403 28.60 14.58 -8.47
CA VAL A 403 27.36 15.37 -8.35
C VAL A 403 27.71 16.81 -7.97
N TYR A 404 27.24 17.76 -8.77
CA TYR A 404 27.34 19.19 -8.52
C TYR A 404 25.96 19.72 -8.15
N THR A 405 25.85 20.49 -7.08
CA THR A 405 24.59 21.09 -6.63
C THR A 405 24.69 22.60 -6.69
N ASP A 406 23.69 23.27 -7.25
CA ASP A 406 23.64 24.74 -7.33
C ASP A 406 22.18 25.24 -7.34
N VAL A 407 21.98 26.56 -7.37
CA VAL A 407 20.67 27.21 -7.35
C VAL A 407 20.61 28.29 -8.42
N TRP A 408 19.67 28.18 -9.35
CA TRP A 408 19.36 29.27 -10.29
C TRP A 408 18.65 30.41 -9.55
N PRO A 409 19.26 31.60 -9.39
CA PRO A 409 18.64 32.68 -8.63
C PRO A 409 17.42 33.24 -9.37
N LYS A 410 16.35 33.58 -8.63
CA LYS A 410 15.13 34.18 -9.17
C LYS A 410 15.41 35.37 -10.11
N GLU A 411 16.32 36.25 -9.70
CA GLU A 411 16.63 37.51 -10.41
C GLU A 411 17.63 37.32 -11.57
N ARG A 412 18.14 36.11 -11.79
CA ARG A 412 19.07 35.85 -12.89
C ARG A 412 18.32 35.78 -14.21
N ALA A 413 18.65 36.69 -15.11
CA ALA A 413 18.02 36.78 -16.43
C ALA A 413 18.28 35.54 -17.29
N LYS A 414 17.27 35.16 -18.09
CA LYS A 414 17.39 34.17 -19.16
C LYS A 414 18.55 34.52 -20.09
N GLY A 415 19.32 33.52 -20.51
CA GLY A 415 20.47 33.66 -21.40
C GLY A 415 21.77 34.02 -20.66
N ASN A 416 21.72 34.35 -19.37
CA ASN A 416 22.91 34.49 -18.54
C ASN A 416 23.31 33.13 -17.97
N PHE A 417 23.93 32.29 -18.80
CA PHE A 417 24.36 30.94 -18.45
C PHE A 417 25.12 30.85 -17.13
N MET A 418 24.85 29.82 -16.34
CA MET A 418 25.62 29.46 -15.16
C MET A 418 26.56 28.30 -15.51
N GLU A 419 27.86 28.51 -15.43
CA GLU A 419 28.85 27.44 -15.58
C GLU A 419 28.92 26.63 -14.29
N VAL A 420 28.66 25.32 -14.38
CA VAL A 420 28.54 24.43 -13.21
C VAL A 420 29.80 23.60 -13.03
N CYS A 421 30.28 22.98 -14.10
CA CYS A 421 31.46 22.12 -14.06
C CYS A 421 32.12 21.99 -15.43
N LYS A 422 33.34 21.46 -15.43
CA LYS A 422 34.13 21.16 -16.63
C LYS A 422 34.39 19.66 -16.70
N VAL A 423 33.97 19.03 -17.79
CA VAL A 423 34.09 17.59 -18.02
C VAL A 423 35.08 17.34 -19.14
N THR A 424 36.23 16.76 -18.82
CA THR A 424 37.22 16.34 -19.81
C THR A 424 36.99 14.89 -20.16
N VAL A 425 36.61 14.55 -21.39
CA VAL A 425 36.47 13.17 -21.86
C VAL A 425 37.75 12.78 -22.60
N THR A 426 38.41 11.72 -22.15
CA THR A 426 39.61 11.17 -22.79
C THR A 426 39.24 9.99 -23.69
N PRO A 427 40.15 9.48 -24.54
CA PRO A 427 39.89 8.29 -25.34
C PRO A 427 39.48 7.09 -24.48
N GLU A 428 40.10 6.91 -23.32
CA GLU A 428 39.84 5.81 -22.38
C GLU A 428 38.41 5.87 -21.81
N ASP A 429 37.86 7.07 -21.62
CA ASP A 429 36.48 7.28 -21.17
C ASP A 429 35.43 6.81 -22.21
N LEU A 430 35.83 6.65 -23.48
CA LEU A 430 34.94 6.34 -24.62
C LEU A 430 35.08 4.93 -25.16
N VAL A 431 36.10 4.21 -24.73
CA VAL A 431 36.23 2.79 -25.05
C VAL A 431 35.38 2.04 -24.03
N GLU A 432 34.48 1.20 -24.53
CA GLU A 432 33.82 0.17 -23.73
C GLU A 432 34.88 -0.90 -23.40
N GLU A 433 35.86 -0.54 -22.57
CA GLU A 433 36.81 -1.53 -22.09
C GLU A 433 36.06 -2.40 -21.08
N PRO A 434 35.99 -3.73 -21.29
CA PRO A 434 35.59 -4.62 -20.21
C PRO A 434 36.56 -4.31 -19.08
N VAL A 435 36.04 -3.86 -17.93
CA VAL A 435 36.83 -3.53 -16.74
C VAL A 435 37.91 -4.60 -16.58
N GLU A 436 39.16 -4.29 -16.94
CA GLU A 436 40.28 -5.16 -16.60
C GLU A 436 40.49 -4.99 -15.11
N LEU A 437 39.80 -5.86 -14.40
CA LEU A 437 39.94 -6.10 -12.98
C LEU A 437 41.45 -6.17 -12.66
N SER A 438 41.91 -5.48 -11.63
CA SER A 438 43.30 -5.62 -11.17
C SER A 438 43.62 -7.11 -10.96
N ALA A 439 44.88 -7.56 -11.05
CA ALA A 439 45.23 -8.98 -10.83
C ALA A 439 44.66 -9.53 -9.49
N ALA A 440 44.49 -8.66 -8.49
CA ALA A 440 43.82 -8.99 -7.23
C ALA A 440 42.30 -9.16 -7.38
N GLU A 441 41.65 -8.32 -8.18
CA GLU A 441 40.22 -8.42 -8.51
C GLU A 441 39.92 -9.53 -9.51
N GLN A 442 40.78 -9.80 -10.50
CA GLN A 442 40.71 -10.99 -11.36
C GLN A 442 40.85 -12.24 -10.52
N LYS A 443 41.79 -12.28 -9.58
CA LYS A 443 41.92 -13.41 -8.65
C LYS A 443 40.70 -13.54 -7.74
N LYS A 444 40.10 -12.43 -7.32
CA LYS A 444 38.86 -12.40 -6.51
C LYS A 444 37.64 -12.84 -7.31
N LEU A 445 37.53 -12.47 -8.59
CA LEU A 445 36.47 -12.89 -9.49
C LEU A 445 36.65 -14.32 -9.98
N ALA A 446 37.88 -14.75 -10.26
CA ALA A 446 38.20 -16.15 -10.53
C ALA A 446 37.90 -17.03 -9.31
N ALA A 447 38.25 -16.60 -8.10
CA ALA A 447 37.88 -17.32 -6.88
C ALA A 447 36.37 -17.40 -6.67
N LYS A 448 35.63 -16.32 -6.96
CA LYS A 448 34.16 -16.33 -6.94
C LYS A 448 33.57 -17.18 -8.07
N GLU A 449 34.23 -17.30 -9.21
CA GLU A 449 33.80 -18.15 -10.31
C GLU A 449 34.03 -19.62 -10.01
N GLU A 450 35.19 -19.98 -9.44
CA GLU A 450 35.47 -21.32 -8.92
C GLU A 450 34.49 -21.72 -7.82
N GLU A 451 34.19 -20.81 -6.90
CA GLU A 451 33.18 -21.02 -5.85
C GLU A 451 31.79 -21.20 -6.46
N TRP A 452 31.40 -20.38 -7.43
CA TRP A 452 30.14 -20.52 -8.17
C TRP A 452 30.05 -21.87 -8.87
N MET A 453 31.08 -22.28 -9.63
CA MET A 453 31.07 -23.54 -10.35
C MET A 453 31.02 -24.74 -9.41
N ARG A 454 31.66 -24.64 -8.24
CA ARG A 454 31.62 -25.69 -7.21
C ARG A 454 30.26 -25.78 -6.51
N MET A 455 29.61 -24.64 -6.24
CA MET A 455 28.36 -24.58 -5.48
C MET A 455 27.11 -24.72 -6.37
N VAL A 456 27.03 -23.86 -7.38
CA VAL A 456 25.86 -23.73 -8.25
C VAL A 456 26.06 -24.49 -9.56
N GLY A 457 27.28 -24.48 -10.10
CA GLY A 457 27.59 -25.06 -11.41
C GLY A 457 26.93 -24.30 -12.56
N GLU A 458 26.50 -25.05 -13.58
CA GLU A 458 25.65 -24.54 -14.67
C GLU A 458 24.19 -24.82 -14.32
N PRO A 459 23.44 -23.82 -13.77
CA PRO A 459 22.08 -24.07 -13.32
C PRO A 459 21.17 -24.41 -14.50
N ARG A 460 20.37 -25.46 -14.34
CA ARG A 460 19.38 -25.88 -15.34
C ARG A 460 17.98 -25.53 -14.87
N SER A 461 17.12 -25.21 -15.82
CA SER A 461 15.70 -24.97 -15.59
C SER A 461 14.88 -25.78 -16.58
N THR A 462 13.98 -26.59 -16.06
CA THR A 462 13.04 -27.40 -16.85
C THR A 462 11.64 -27.12 -16.35
N VAL A 463 10.62 -27.16 -17.21
CA VAL A 463 9.23 -27.09 -16.73
C VAL A 463 8.97 -28.36 -15.93
N ALA A 464 8.55 -28.20 -14.68
CA ALA A 464 8.25 -29.33 -13.81
C ALA A 464 7.05 -30.12 -14.34
N THR A 465 6.98 -31.40 -14.00
CA THR A 465 5.89 -32.33 -14.32
C THR A 465 5.17 -32.80 -13.07
N ASP A 466 4.01 -33.42 -13.25
CA ASP A 466 3.35 -34.19 -12.20
C ASP A 466 4.24 -35.29 -11.59
N ALA A 467 5.11 -35.92 -12.41
CA ALA A 467 6.08 -36.90 -11.94
C ALA A 467 7.16 -36.30 -11.02
N ASP A 468 7.71 -35.13 -11.36
CA ASP A 468 8.71 -34.43 -10.53
C ASP A 468 8.17 -34.15 -9.10
N ILE A 469 6.86 -33.89 -9.00
CA ILE A 469 6.20 -33.63 -7.73
C ILE A 469 6.00 -34.91 -6.93
N ALA A 470 5.57 -35.98 -7.59
CA ALA A 470 5.35 -37.28 -6.94
C ALA A 470 6.65 -37.84 -6.31
N ASP A 471 7.80 -37.53 -6.89
CA ASP A 471 9.11 -37.96 -6.42
C ASP A 471 9.72 -37.03 -5.35
N THR A 472 9.07 -35.90 -5.03
CA THR A 472 9.57 -34.92 -4.05
C THR A 472 8.87 -35.06 -2.69
N GLU A 473 9.65 -35.33 -1.64
CA GLU A 473 9.12 -35.43 -0.28
C GLU A 473 8.52 -34.08 0.20
N GLY A 474 7.30 -34.13 0.72
CA GLY A 474 6.60 -32.96 1.28
C GLY A 474 5.80 -32.13 0.26
N LEU A 475 5.83 -32.48 -1.02
CA LEU A 475 4.95 -31.90 -2.03
C LEU A 475 3.85 -32.90 -2.42
N GLU A 476 2.61 -32.42 -2.49
CA GLU A 476 1.47 -33.24 -2.91
C GLU A 476 0.69 -32.50 -4.00
N MET A 477 0.48 -33.20 -5.12
CA MET A 477 -0.41 -32.75 -6.19
C MET A 477 -1.78 -33.40 -6.03
N VAL A 478 -2.80 -32.56 -5.87
CA VAL A 478 -4.19 -32.99 -5.81
C VAL A 478 -4.75 -33.12 -7.21
N LEU A 479 -4.85 -34.35 -7.71
CA LEU A 479 -5.40 -34.66 -9.02
C LEU A 479 -6.93 -34.57 -9.01
N VAL A 480 -7.50 -33.98 -10.07
CA VAL A 480 -8.96 -34.00 -10.27
C VAL A 480 -9.37 -35.43 -10.65
N LYS A 481 -10.24 -36.05 -9.85
CA LYS A 481 -10.82 -37.36 -10.19
C LYS A 481 -11.79 -37.21 -11.37
N SER A 482 -11.26 -37.29 -12.58
CA SER A 482 -12.06 -37.08 -13.80
C SER A 482 -13.08 -38.21 -14.01
N THR A 483 -14.34 -37.85 -14.21
CA THR A 483 -15.24 -38.72 -15.01
C THR A 483 -14.86 -38.57 -16.48
N ALA A 484 -14.92 -39.66 -17.25
CA ALA A 484 -14.58 -39.63 -18.68
C ALA A 484 -15.59 -38.74 -19.43
N PHE A 485 -15.22 -37.48 -19.67
CA PHE A 485 -16.04 -36.55 -20.44
C PHE A 485 -15.53 -36.55 -21.89
N SER A 486 -16.33 -37.12 -22.80
CA SER A 486 -16.09 -36.97 -24.23
C SER A 486 -16.66 -35.61 -24.65
N PRO A 487 -15.85 -34.65 -25.13
CA PRO A 487 -16.35 -33.35 -25.53
C PRO A 487 -17.27 -33.56 -26.74
N SER A 488 -18.58 -33.40 -26.53
CA SER A 488 -19.53 -33.39 -27.63
C SER A 488 -19.19 -32.20 -28.52
N SER A 489 -18.76 -32.48 -29.75
CA SER A 489 -18.66 -31.48 -30.82
C SER A 489 -19.97 -30.68 -30.80
N ARG A 490 -19.88 -29.35 -30.61
CA ARG A 490 -21.06 -28.48 -30.69
C ARG A 490 -21.63 -28.62 -32.10
N GLY A 491 -22.68 -29.43 -32.24
CA GLY A 491 -23.53 -29.42 -33.42
C GLY A 491 -24.11 -28.02 -33.61
N SER A 492 -24.55 -27.72 -34.83
CA SER A 492 -25.17 -26.43 -35.14
C SER A 492 -26.28 -26.07 -34.15
N ALA A 493 -26.56 -24.78 -33.96
CA ALA A 493 -27.63 -24.32 -33.07
C ALA A 493 -28.98 -25.01 -33.35
N GLN A 494 -29.22 -25.41 -34.60
CA GLN A 494 -30.37 -26.23 -35.01
C GLN A 494 -30.37 -27.63 -34.39
N ALA A 495 -29.23 -28.30 -34.31
CA ALA A 495 -29.10 -29.63 -33.72
C ALA A 495 -29.25 -29.58 -32.18
N ALA A 496 -28.79 -28.52 -31.54
CA ALA A 496 -28.98 -28.28 -30.11
C ALA A 496 -30.46 -28.03 -29.78
N PHE A 497 -31.19 -27.29 -30.63
CA PHE A 497 -32.61 -27.03 -30.44
C PHE A 497 -33.47 -28.28 -30.70
N ALA A 498 -33.12 -29.08 -31.72
CA ALA A 498 -33.80 -30.35 -31.99
C ALA A 498 -33.62 -31.37 -30.85
N SER A 499 -32.44 -31.44 -30.23
CA SER A 499 -32.22 -32.37 -29.10
C SER A 499 -32.99 -31.97 -27.84
N MET A 500 -33.17 -30.65 -27.60
CA MET A 500 -33.99 -30.13 -26.49
C MET A 500 -35.47 -30.53 -26.62
N LEU A 501 -35.99 -30.64 -27.84
CA LEU A 501 -37.39 -31.02 -28.10
C LEU A 501 -37.64 -32.53 -27.95
N THR A 502 -36.60 -33.36 -28.06
CA THR A 502 -36.71 -34.82 -28.05
C THR A 502 -36.18 -35.49 -26.79
N ALA A 503 -35.50 -34.76 -25.90
CA ALA A 503 -34.91 -35.34 -24.71
C ALA A 503 -35.99 -35.67 -23.65
N PRO A 504 -36.11 -36.95 -23.20
CA PRO A 504 -36.95 -37.27 -22.05
C PRO A 504 -36.44 -36.53 -20.80
N PRO A 505 -37.32 -36.14 -19.86
CA PRO A 505 -36.93 -35.37 -18.69
C PRO A 505 -35.84 -36.11 -17.91
N ALA A 506 -34.67 -35.49 -17.81
CA ALA A 506 -33.54 -36.04 -17.08
C ALA A 506 -33.98 -36.29 -15.62
N ARG A 507 -33.79 -37.52 -15.13
CA ARG A 507 -33.91 -37.82 -13.71
C ARG A 507 -33.02 -36.83 -12.95
N PRO A 508 -33.54 -36.12 -11.94
CA PRO A 508 -32.73 -35.17 -11.20
C PRO A 508 -31.59 -35.93 -10.52
N ALA A 509 -30.35 -35.67 -10.97
CA ALA A 509 -29.17 -35.99 -10.20
C ALA A 509 -29.36 -35.40 -8.80
N GLY A 510 -29.16 -36.21 -7.76
CA GLY A 510 -29.42 -35.83 -6.38
C GLY A 510 -28.86 -34.44 -6.10
N LYS A 511 -29.73 -33.51 -5.68
CA LYS A 511 -29.30 -32.15 -5.34
C LYS A 511 -28.24 -32.27 -4.24
N ALA A 512 -27.02 -31.81 -4.53
CA ALA A 512 -25.94 -31.73 -3.55
C ALA A 512 -26.47 -31.07 -2.27
N SER A 513 -26.18 -31.68 -1.12
CA SER A 513 -26.65 -31.19 0.18
C SER A 513 -26.18 -29.74 0.39
N LEU A 514 -26.89 -28.98 1.24
CA LEU A 514 -26.47 -27.62 1.58
C LEU A 514 -25.04 -27.61 2.16
N ALA A 515 -24.68 -28.60 2.97
CA ALA A 515 -23.33 -28.78 3.51
C ALA A 515 -22.27 -29.01 2.41
N THR A 516 -22.62 -29.73 1.34
CA THR A 516 -21.74 -29.92 0.17
C THR A 516 -21.61 -28.62 -0.63
N ARG A 517 -22.65 -27.78 -0.67
CA ARG A 517 -22.60 -26.46 -1.33
C ARG A 517 -21.75 -25.46 -0.53
N CYS A 518 -21.89 -25.43 0.80
CA CYS A 518 -21.09 -24.56 1.67
C CYS A 518 -19.59 -24.93 1.69
N LYS A 519 -19.23 -26.19 1.41
CA LYS A 519 -17.82 -26.58 1.23
C LYS A 519 -17.22 -26.06 -0.08
N LEU A 520 -18.01 -25.82 -1.11
CA LEU A 520 -17.51 -25.33 -2.41
C LEU A 520 -17.35 -23.80 -2.44
N ASP A 521 -17.68 -23.11 -1.35
CA ASP A 521 -17.56 -21.64 -1.29
C ASP A 521 -16.10 -21.19 -1.13
N SER A 522 -15.18 -22.07 -0.70
CA SER A 522 -13.74 -21.80 -0.59
C SER A 522 -12.90 -22.63 -1.54
N LEU A 523 -11.72 -22.12 -1.90
CA LEU A 523 -10.76 -22.81 -2.75
C LEU A 523 -10.32 -24.16 -2.14
N LEU A 524 -10.05 -24.19 -0.83
CA LEU A 524 -9.66 -25.43 -0.15
C LEU A 524 -10.75 -26.49 -0.19
N GLY A 525 -12.01 -26.10 0.02
CA GLY A 525 -13.12 -27.05 -0.03
C GLY A 525 -13.45 -27.52 -1.46
N LEU A 526 -13.19 -26.70 -2.48
CA LEU A 526 -13.19 -27.17 -3.88
C LEU A 526 -12.10 -28.22 -4.11
N ILE A 527 -10.86 -27.96 -3.66
CA ILE A 527 -9.73 -28.88 -3.81
C ILE A 527 -10.00 -30.22 -3.10
N GLU A 528 -10.55 -30.18 -1.87
CA GLU A 528 -11.01 -31.38 -1.15
C GLU A 528 -12.08 -32.14 -1.95
N HIS A 529 -13.07 -31.43 -2.49
CA HIS A 529 -14.16 -32.05 -3.24
C HIS A 529 -13.69 -32.81 -4.49
N VAL A 530 -12.83 -32.19 -5.30
CA VAL A 530 -12.37 -32.76 -6.58
C VAL A 530 -11.35 -33.89 -6.40
N SER A 531 -10.73 -33.97 -5.22
CA SER A 531 -9.83 -35.07 -4.86
C SER A 531 -10.59 -36.30 -4.37
N GLU A 532 -11.76 -36.11 -3.75
CA GLU A 532 -12.57 -37.20 -3.19
C GLU A 532 -13.61 -37.72 -4.18
N THR A 533 -14.25 -36.80 -4.92
CA THR A 533 -15.44 -37.08 -5.73
C THR A 533 -15.12 -37.07 -7.22
N PRO A 534 -15.55 -38.09 -7.99
CA PRO A 534 -15.43 -38.07 -9.44
C PRO A 534 -16.26 -36.92 -10.05
N CYS A 535 -15.60 -35.99 -10.75
CA CYS A 535 -16.23 -34.81 -11.34
C CYS A 535 -15.51 -34.35 -12.62
N SER A 536 -16.12 -33.40 -13.34
CA SER A 536 -15.51 -32.64 -14.42
C SER A 536 -15.26 -31.20 -13.96
N LEU A 537 -14.00 -30.77 -13.93
CA LEU A 537 -13.62 -29.40 -13.60
C LEU A 537 -13.01 -28.69 -14.80
N LEU A 538 -13.64 -27.59 -15.22
CA LEU A 538 -13.20 -26.74 -16.33
C LEU A 538 -13.03 -25.30 -15.86
N VAL A 539 -12.22 -24.53 -16.58
CA VAL A 539 -12.08 -23.08 -16.42
C VAL A 539 -12.12 -22.38 -17.77
N ASP A 540 -12.54 -21.12 -17.79
CA ASP A 540 -12.20 -20.21 -18.90
C ASP A 540 -10.80 -19.65 -18.61
N PRO A 541 -9.75 -20.02 -19.37
CA PRO A 541 -8.39 -19.57 -19.12
C PRO A 541 -8.24 -18.04 -19.16
N ARG A 542 -9.16 -17.31 -19.81
CA ARG A 542 -9.13 -15.84 -19.85
C ARG A 542 -9.48 -15.18 -18.51
N ASN A 543 -9.96 -15.95 -17.53
CA ASN A 543 -10.16 -15.45 -16.17
C ASN A 543 -8.93 -15.65 -15.28
N PHE A 544 -7.88 -16.30 -15.80
CA PHE A 544 -6.70 -16.70 -15.04
C PHE A 544 -5.43 -16.11 -15.63
N VAL A 545 -4.41 -15.99 -14.78
CA VAL A 545 -3.12 -15.42 -15.14
C VAL A 545 -2.21 -16.55 -15.61
N PRO A 546 -1.62 -16.47 -16.82
CA PRO A 546 -0.75 -17.51 -17.31
C PRO A 546 0.56 -17.59 -16.52
N GLY A 547 1.00 -18.82 -16.27
CA GLY A 547 2.23 -19.14 -15.56
C GLY A 547 2.60 -20.61 -15.69
N TYR A 548 3.77 -20.95 -15.16
CA TYR A 548 4.32 -22.30 -15.16
C TYR A 548 5.27 -22.50 -13.98
N VAL A 549 5.49 -23.75 -13.61
CA VAL A 549 6.43 -24.12 -12.56
C VAL A 549 7.71 -24.67 -13.19
N THR A 550 8.87 -24.18 -12.76
CA THR A 550 10.18 -24.72 -13.16
C THR A 550 10.79 -25.57 -12.04
N HIS A 551 11.42 -26.68 -12.44
CA HIS A 551 12.34 -27.46 -11.63
C HIS A 551 13.77 -26.99 -11.93
N LEU A 552 14.43 -26.47 -10.89
CA LEU A 552 15.77 -25.92 -10.89
C LEU A 552 16.76 -26.98 -10.42
N GLN A 553 17.86 -27.12 -11.15
CA GLN A 553 18.94 -28.01 -10.78
C GLN A 553 20.24 -27.22 -10.67
N THR A 554 20.96 -27.46 -9.58
CA THR A 554 22.28 -26.88 -9.28
C THR A 554 23.25 -28.02 -8.93
N GLU A 555 24.55 -27.75 -9.01
CA GLU A 555 25.59 -28.75 -8.72
C GLU A 555 25.51 -29.28 -7.28
N THR A 556 25.22 -28.40 -6.33
CA THR A 556 24.98 -28.75 -4.92
C THR A 556 23.63 -28.21 -4.45
N ASP A 557 23.17 -28.66 -3.28
CA ASP A 557 21.89 -28.25 -2.69
C ASP A 557 21.97 -26.85 -2.04
N VAL A 558 21.93 -25.82 -2.89
CA VAL A 558 22.03 -24.40 -2.53
C VAL A 558 20.69 -23.65 -2.58
N LEU A 559 19.59 -24.37 -2.84
CA LEU A 559 18.25 -23.81 -3.00
C LEU A 559 17.36 -24.22 -1.82
N PHE A 560 16.58 -23.29 -1.28
CA PHE A 560 15.55 -23.65 -0.30
C PHE A 560 14.53 -24.62 -0.89
N GLU A 561 14.20 -24.43 -2.16
CA GLU A 561 13.30 -25.28 -2.93
C GLU A 561 13.78 -25.33 -4.38
N ASN A 562 13.72 -26.52 -4.96
CA ASN A 562 14.06 -26.74 -6.36
C ASN A 562 12.92 -26.33 -7.30
N PHE A 563 11.76 -25.91 -6.79
CA PHE A 563 10.62 -25.49 -7.59
C PHE A 563 10.40 -23.98 -7.52
N ALA A 564 10.15 -23.36 -8.69
CA ALA A 564 9.83 -21.94 -8.78
C ALA A 564 8.57 -21.71 -9.62
N VAL A 565 7.65 -20.91 -9.10
CA VAL A 565 6.43 -20.52 -9.81
C VAL A 565 6.71 -19.23 -10.59
N ASN A 566 6.48 -19.27 -11.90
CA ASN A 566 6.71 -18.17 -12.82
C ASN A 566 5.36 -17.68 -13.36
N VAL A 567 4.99 -16.43 -13.11
CA VAL A 567 3.69 -15.85 -13.46
C VAL A 567 3.86 -14.54 -14.24
N TYR A 568 3.07 -14.35 -15.30
CA TYR A 568 3.11 -13.11 -16.07
C TYR A 568 2.14 -12.06 -15.52
N HIS A 569 2.64 -10.85 -15.26
CA HIS A 569 1.80 -9.70 -14.87
C HIS A 569 1.49 -8.79 -16.07
N ARG A 570 2.40 -8.73 -17.04
CA ARG A 570 2.34 -7.88 -18.23
C ARG A 570 2.88 -8.62 -19.45
N LYS A 571 2.42 -8.25 -20.64
CA LYS A 571 2.85 -8.87 -21.91
C LYS A 571 4.21 -8.29 -22.30
N ASN A 572 5.06 -9.08 -22.94
CA ASN A 572 6.45 -8.74 -23.31
C ASN A 572 7.42 -8.55 -22.12
N GLU A 573 7.00 -8.85 -20.89
CA GLU A 573 7.87 -8.84 -19.71
C GLU A 573 8.16 -10.28 -19.24
N LEU A 574 9.33 -10.48 -18.61
CA LEU A 574 9.68 -11.77 -18.01
C LEU A 574 8.71 -12.12 -16.87
N PRO A 575 8.44 -13.42 -16.66
CA PRO A 575 7.55 -13.85 -15.59
C PRO A 575 8.19 -13.64 -14.21
N GLN A 576 7.39 -13.29 -13.23
CA GLN A 576 7.83 -13.00 -11.87
C GLN A 576 7.27 -14.03 -10.88
N ALA A 577 7.79 -14.02 -9.66
CA ALA A 577 7.20 -14.80 -8.58
C ALA A 577 5.75 -14.31 -8.33
N PRO A 578 4.80 -15.19 -7.95
CA PRO A 578 3.43 -14.79 -7.69
C PRO A 578 3.36 -13.67 -6.65
N ARG A 579 2.58 -12.63 -6.94
CA ARG A 579 2.41 -11.46 -6.05
C ARG A 579 0.95 -11.02 -6.00
N SER A 580 0.53 -10.52 -4.84
CA SER A 580 -0.86 -10.10 -4.57
C SER A 580 -1.07 -8.59 -4.63
N ASP A 581 0.00 -7.80 -4.70
CA ASP A 581 0.01 -6.34 -4.71
C ASP A 581 -0.24 -5.73 -6.10
N GLU A 582 -0.10 -6.52 -7.18
CA GLU A 582 -0.29 -6.07 -8.56
C GLU A 582 -1.26 -6.96 -9.33
N GLN A 583 -2.37 -6.38 -9.80
CA GLN A 583 -3.31 -7.09 -10.68
C GLN A 583 -2.67 -7.33 -12.05
N SER A 584 -2.61 -8.60 -12.47
CA SER A 584 -2.11 -8.97 -13.79
C SER A 584 -3.05 -8.49 -14.91
N THR A 585 -2.47 -7.94 -15.96
CA THR A 585 -3.17 -7.44 -17.16
C THR A 585 -3.20 -8.47 -18.29
N VAL A 586 -2.45 -9.57 -18.16
CA VAL A 586 -2.35 -10.59 -19.20
C VAL A 586 -3.24 -11.79 -18.91
N ARG A 587 -3.65 -12.46 -19.99
CA ARG A 587 -4.49 -13.66 -19.96
C ARG A 587 -3.95 -14.69 -20.93
N PHE A 588 -4.34 -15.94 -20.73
CA PHE A 588 -4.09 -16.99 -21.70
C PHE A 588 -4.60 -16.61 -23.09
N ASP A 589 -3.77 -16.84 -24.10
CA ASP A 589 -4.10 -16.71 -25.50
C ASP A 589 -3.82 -18.05 -26.22
N PRO A 590 -4.20 -18.21 -27.50
CA PRO A 590 -4.03 -19.48 -28.21
C PRO A 590 -2.58 -20.00 -28.29
N SER A 591 -1.57 -19.15 -28.07
CA SER A 591 -0.16 -19.58 -28.10
C SER A 591 0.22 -20.54 -26.96
N TRP A 592 -0.63 -20.65 -25.93
CA TRP A 592 -0.47 -21.55 -24.80
C TRP A 592 -1.10 -22.93 -25.02
N GLY A 593 -1.73 -23.17 -26.17
CA GLY A 593 -2.37 -24.45 -26.51
C GLY A 593 -3.65 -24.79 -25.77
N VAL A 594 -4.16 -23.87 -24.95
CA VAL A 594 -5.40 -24.07 -24.19
C VAL A 594 -6.62 -23.64 -25.00
N SER A 595 -7.70 -24.42 -24.91
CA SER A 595 -8.98 -24.08 -25.53
C SER A 595 -9.71 -22.99 -24.74
N SER A 596 -10.82 -22.44 -25.26
CA SER A 596 -11.64 -21.46 -24.54
C SER A 596 -12.22 -21.99 -23.23
N MET A 597 -12.33 -23.31 -23.08
CA MET A 597 -12.65 -23.99 -21.83
C MET A 597 -11.60 -25.07 -21.58
N ALA A 598 -10.65 -24.82 -20.68
CA ALA A 598 -9.59 -25.77 -20.38
C ALA A 598 -10.00 -26.69 -19.24
N ALA A 599 -9.70 -27.99 -19.38
CA ALA A 599 -9.86 -28.93 -18.30
C ALA A 599 -8.74 -28.75 -17.27
N VAL A 600 -9.09 -28.78 -15.99
CA VAL A 600 -8.11 -28.75 -14.91
C VAL A 600 -7.54 -30.15 -14.70
N HIS A 601 -6.21 -30.26 -14.65
CA HIS A 601 -5.52 -31.52 -14.36
C HIS A 601 -5.48 -31.79 -12.86
N GLY A 602 -5.10 -30.77 -12.08
CA GLY A 602 -4.93 -30.85 -10.65
C GLY A 602 -4.48 -29.52 -10.06
N PHE A 603 -4.27 -29.53 -8.75
CA PHE A 603 -3.78 -28.41 -7.97
C PHE A 603 -2.54 -28.83 -7.20
N ILE A 604 -1.57 -27.93 -7.07
CA ILE A 604 -0.39 -28.15 -6.25
C ILE A 604 -0.17 -26.96 -5.33
N LYS A 605 0.19 -27.22 -4.08
CA LYS A 605 0.60 -26.17 -3.16
C LYS A 605 2.12 -26.02 -3.20
N LEU A 606 2.60 -24.88 -3.68
CA LEU A 606 4.00 -24.50 -3.71
C LEU A 606 4.19 -23.27 -2.82
N LYS A 607 5.01 -23.40 -1.78
CA LYS A 607 5.12 -22.40 -0.71
C LYS A 607 3.73 -22.07 -0.12
N ASN A 608 3.35 -20.80 -0.18
CA ASN A 608 2.08 -20.29 0.32
C ASN A 608 1.03 -20.12 -0.79
N HIS A 609 1.24 -20.69 -1.98
CA HIS A 609 0.35 -20.49 -3.12
C HIS A 609 -0.16 -21.81 -3.70
N TRP A 610 -1.44 -21.84 -4.03
CA TRP A 610 -2.01 -22.88 -4.87
C TRP A 610 -1.76 -22.57 -6.34
N PHE A 611 -1.27 -23.55 -7.08
CA PHE A 611 -1.08 -23.49 -8.52
C PHE A 611 -2.01 -24.51 -9.18
N MET A 612 -2.88 -24.02 -10.06
CA MET A 612 -3.79 -24.84 -10.87
C MET A 612 -3.09 -25.25 -12.16
N VAL A 613 -3.11 -26.53 -12.49
CA VAL A 613 -2.50 -27.10 -13.71
C VAL A 613 -3.58 -27.34 -14.76
N LEU A 614 -3.34 -26.89 -16.00
CA LEU A 614 -4.29 -27.04 -17.11
C LEU A 614 -3.89 -28.18 -18.03
N LYS A 615 -4.84 -29.04 -18.41
CA LYS A 615 -4.60 -30.13 -19.37
C LYS A 615 -4.34 -29.56 -20.77
N GLY A 616 -3.25 -30.01 -21.40
CA GLY A 616 -2.88 -29.67 -22.78
C GLY A 616 -2.23 -28.30 -22.95
N ALA A 617 -1.94 -27.59 -21.87
CA ALA A 617 -1.18 -26.35 -21.90
C ALA A 617 0.30 -26.63 -22.23
N HIS A 618 0.91 -25.74 -23.02
CA HIS A 618 2.34 -25.75 -23.34
C HIS A 618 2.93 -24.34 -23.26
N LEU A 619 4.25 -24.23 -23.17
CA LEU A 619 4.96 -22.95 -23.18
C LEU A 619 4.80 -22.28 -24.55
N PRO A 620 4.44 -21.00 -24.58
CA PRO A 620 4.30 -20.28 -25.82
C PRO A 620 5.65 -20.16 -26.54
N LYS A 621 5.64 -20.35 -27.86
CA LYS A 621 6.78 -20.09 -28.75
C LYS A 621 6.82 -18.64 -29.25
N ASP A 622 5.79 -17.87 -28.96
CA ASP A 622 5.64 -16.47 -29.37
C ASP A 622 6.60 -15.57 -28.54
N PRO A 623 7.43 -14.74 -29.19
CA PRO A 623 8.37 -13.84 -28.51
C PRO A 623 7.74 -12.84 -27.53
N SER A 624 6.43 -12.54 -27.68
CA SER A 624 5.70 -11.68 -26.75
C SER A 624 5.48 -12.30 -25.36
N TRP A 625 5.83 -13.58 -25.21
CA TRP A 625 5.88 -14.31 -23.96
C TRP A 625 7.34 -14.71 -23.66
N PRO A 626 8.21 -13.76 -23.24
CA PRO A 626 9.59 -14.09 -22.93
C PRO A 626 9.63 -15.08 -21.75
N ARG A 627 10.43 -16.13 -21.87
CA ARG A 627 10.50 -17.21 -20.87
C ARG A 627 11.59 -16.91 -19.86
N GLY A 628 11.31 -17.18 -18.59
CA GLY A 628 12.23 -16.99 -17.49
C GLY A 628 12.50 -18.31 -16.78
N GLY A 629 13.74 -18.53 -16.35
CA GLY A 629 14.16 -19.80 -15.76
C GLY A 629 13.69 -20.03 -14.31
N GLY A 630 13.13 -19.02 -13.63
CA GLY A 630 12.71 -19.12 -12.21
C GLY A 630 13.79 -18.86 -11.17
N MET A 631 14.96 -18.32 -11.56
CA MET A 631 16.07 -18.00 -10.64
C MET A 631 15.82 -16.74 -9.80
N TYR A 632 14.88 -16.81 -8.85
CA TYR A 632 14.57 -15.72 -7.93
C TYR A 632 15.59 -15.62 -6.78
N PRO A 633 15.93 -14.41 -6.30
CA PRO A 633 16.98 -14.24 -5.28
C PRO A 633 16.58 -14.86 -3.93
N THR A 634 15.28 -14.98 -3.68
CA THR A 634 14.69 -15.58 -2.47
C THR A 634 14.79 -17.10 -2.43
N ASN A 635 15.14 -17.76 -3.55
CA ASN A 635 15.27 -19.21 -3.60
C ASN A 635 16.65 -19.72 -3.14
N LEU A 636 17.67 -18.86 -3.05
CA LEU A 636 19.02 -19.26 -2.60
C LEU A 636 19.11 -19.39 -1.08
N LYS A 637 19.80 -20.42 -0.59
CA LYS A 637 20.19 -20.56 0.83
C LYS A 637 21.25 -19.53 1.24
N PRO A 638 21.38 -19.20 2.55
CA PRO A 638 22.28 -18.15 3.04
C PRO A 638 23.72 -18.25 2.55
N GLU A 639 24.25 -19.46 2.46
CA GLU A 639 25.60 -19.75 1.98
C GLU A 639 25.87 -19.24 0.55
N ALA A 640 24.84 -19.18 -0.31
CA ALA A 640 24.95 -18.72 -1.69
C ALA A 640 24.46 -17.27 -1.90
N HIS A 641 24.06 -16.54 -0.85
CA HIS A 641 23.46 -15.20 -0.98
C HIS A 641 24.38 -14.17 -1.63
N HIS A 642 25.69 -14.33 -1.46
CA HIS A 642 26.69 -13.45 -2.08
C HIS A 642 26.75 -13.61 -3.62
N HIS A 643 26.09 -14.63 -4.19
CA HIS A 643 25.92 -14.84 -5.63
C HIS A 643 24.53 -14.44 -6.16
N ARG A 644 23.65 -13.84 -5.34
CA ARG A 644 22.27 -13.46 -5.73
C ARG A 644 22.18 -12.71 -7.05
N SER A 645 23.04 -11.71 -7.27
CA SER A 645 23.00 -10.92 -8.52
C SER A 645 23.28 -11.77 -9.76
N LYS A 646 24.22 -12.73 -9.66
CA LYS A 646 24.54 -13.66 -10.75
C LYS A 646 23.43 -14.68 -10.94
N TRP A 647 22.88 -15.22 -9.85
CA TRP A 647 21.72 -16.11 -9.91
C TRP A 647 20.52 -15.47 -10.61
N VAL A 648 20.20 -14.21 -10.26
CA VAL A 648 19.06 -13.49 -10.86
C VAL A 648 19.29 -13.21 -12.35
N SER A 649 20.52 -13.00 -12.82
CA SER A 649 20.76 -12.84 -14.26
C SER A 649 20.44 -14.11 -15.06
N PHE A 650 20.64 -15.30 -14.48
CA PHE A 650 20.24 -16.56 -15.11
C PHE A 650 18.72 -16.70 -15.30
N HIS A 651 17.90 -15.94 -14.57
CA HIS A 651 16.45 -15.93 -14.80
C HIS A 651 16.09 -15.54 -16.24
N ALA A 652 16.82 -14.59 -16.83
CA ALA A 652 16.61 -14.16 -18.21
C ALA A 652 17.44 -14.96 -19.24
N LEU A 653 18.56 -15.56 -18.79
CA LEU A 653 19.53 -16.22 -19.68
C LEU A 653 19.24 -17.71 -19.87
N VAL A 654 18.61 -18.37 -18.90
CA VAL A 654 18.24 -19.78 -18.99
C VAL A 654 16.79 -19.90 -19.43
N LEU A 655 16.60 -20.45 -20.62
CA LEU A 655 15.27 -20.74 -21.14
C LEU A 655 14.82 -22.10 -20.59
N PRO A 656 13.65 -22.17 -19.91
CA PRO A 656 13.13 -23.44 -19.45
C PRO A 656 12.76 -24.35 -20.63
N GLU A 657 13.17 -25.61 -20.53
CA GLU A 657 12.82 -26.65 -21.50
C GLU A 657 11.52 -27.36 -21.11
N GLU A 658 10.69 -27.69 -22.10
CA GLU A 658 9.53 -28.55 -21.85
C GLU A 658 9.95 -30.02 -21.74
N PRO A 659 9.45 -30.75 -20.74
CA PRO A 659 9.73 -32.15 -20.56
C PRO A 659 9.10 -32.99 -21.67
N ALA A 660 9.81 -34.03 -22.13
CA ALA A 660 9.34 -34.92 -23.19
C ALA A 660 8.23 -35.89 -22.74
N THR A 661 8.07 -36.07 -21.42
CA THR A 661 7.15 -37.02 -20.78
C THR A 661 6.53 -36.38 -19.54
N GLY A 662 5.36 -36.84 -19.12
CA GLY A 662 4.62 -36.28 -17.98
C GLY A 662 3.69 -35.13 -18.38
N VAL A 663 2.88 -34.67 -17.43
CA VAL A 663 2.02 -33.50 -17.62
C VAL A 663 2.78 -32.26 -17.15
N PRO A 664 3.13 -31.32 -18.04
CA PRO A 664 3.86 -30.12 -17.65
C PRO A 664 2.99 -29.25 -16.72
N LEU A 665 3.59 -28.73 -15.67
CA LEU A 665 2.93 -27.88 -14.67
C LEU A 665 2.77 -26.45 -15.21
N ILE A 666 1.86 -26.31 -16.18
CA ILE A 666 1.52 -25.05 -16.84
C ILE A 666 0.06 -24.71 -16.51
N GLY A 667 -0.18 -23.47 -16.11
CA GLY A 667 -1.48 -23.06 -15.61
C GLY A 667 -1.42 -21.72 -14.87
N SER A 668 -2.01 -21.62 -13.69
CA SER A 668 -2.18 -20.34 -13.00
C SER A 668 -1.93 -20.45 -11.51
N ALA A 669 -1.19 -19.48 -10.96
CA ALA A 669 -1.14 -19.27 -9.52
C ALA A 669 -2.46 -18.63 -9.08
N LEU A 670 -3.15 -19.25 -8.12
CA LEU A 670 -4.42 -18.80 -7.57
C LEU A 670 -4.17 -17.74 -6.50
N VAL A 671 -3.68 -16.57 -6.93
CA VAL A 671 -3.35 -15.42 -6.08
C VAL A 671 -3.78 -14.11 -6.74
N GLY A 672 -4.06 -13.09 -5.95
CA GLY A 672 -4.35 -11.74 -6.44
C GLY A 672 -5.80 -11.49 -6.86
N PHE A 673 -6.70 -12.46 -6.61
CA PHE A 673 -8.14 -12.31 -6.83
C PHE A 673 -8.91 -12.73 -5.57
N PRO A 674 -9.99 -12.03 -5.20
CA PRO A 674 -10.81 -12.41 -4.04
C PRO A 674 -11.61 -13.69 -4.26
N SER A 675 -11.89 -14.03 -5.53
CA SER A 675 -12.58 -15.27 -5.91
C SER A 675 -12.15 -15.76 -7.29
N PHE A 676 -12.31 -17.07 -7.52
CA PHE A 676 -12.00 -17.75 -8.76
C PHE A 676 -13.25 -18.45 -9.32
N ARG A 677 -13.43 -18.39 -10.65
CA ARG A 677 -14.57 -19.01 -11.32
C ARG A 677 -14.20 -20.32 -11.99
N PHE A 678 -14.95 -21.36 -11.66
CA PHE A 678 -14.80 -22.70 -12.22
C PHE A 678 -16.13 -23.19 -12.80
N THR A 679 -16.07 -24.19 -13.67
CA THR A 679 -17.24 -24.96 -14.10
C THR A 679 -17.10 -26.39 -13.59
N LEU A 680 -17.88 -26.74 -12.58
CA LEU A 680 -17.93 -28.06 -11.97
C LEU A 680 -19.16 -28.82 -12.49
N ASP A 681 -18.95 -29.95 -13.15
CA ASP A 681 -20.00 -30.79 -13.76
C ASP A 681 -20.99 -30.01 -14.64
N GLY A 682 -20.44 -29.06 -15.41
CA GLY A 682 -21.21 -28.20 -16.32
C GLY A 682 -21.93 -27.02 -15.66
N LYS A 683 -21.75 -26.79 -14.35
CA LYS A 683 -22.29 -25.63 -13.62
C LYS A 683 -21.18 -24.67 -13.22
N GLU A 684 -21.39 -23.40 -13.46
CA GLU A 684 -20.47 -22.36 -12.99
C GLU A 684 -20.56 -22.21 -11.46
N ILE A 685 -19.41 -22.18 -10.82
CA ILE A 685 -19.24 -21.93 -9.39
C ILE A 685 -18.19 -20.83 -9.20
N SER A 686 -18.33 -20.05 -8.14
CA SER A 686 -17.36 -19.04 -7.72
C SER A 686 -16.88 -19.41 -6.33
N VAL A 687 -15.56 -19.49 -6.15
CA VAL A 687 -14.96 -19.90 -4.88
C VAL A 687 -14.08 -18.77 -4.34
N SER A 688 -14.14 -18.50 -3.03
CA SER A 688 -13.25 -17.53 -2.37
C SER A 688 -11.81 -18.03 -2.38
N ALA A 689 -10.86 -17.09 -2.43
CA ALA A 689 -9.44 -17.41 -2.26
C ALA A 689 -9.09 -17.84 -0.83
N GLU A 690 -9.87 -17.36 0.15
CA GLU A 690 -9.80 -17.71 1.58
C GLU A 690 -10.49 -19.05 1.89
#